data_AF-A0A2P7RA21-F1
#
_entry.id   AF-A0A2P7RA21-F1
#
_cell.length_a   1.000
_cell.length_b   1.000
_cell.length_c   1.000
_cell.angle_alpha   90.00
_cell.angle_beta   90.00
_cell.angle_gamma   90.00
#
_symmetry.space_group_name_H-M   'P 1'
#
loop_
_entity.id
_entity.type
_entity.pdbx_description
1 polymer ?
#
loop_
_entity_poly.entity_id
_entity_poly.type
_entity_poly.pdbx_seq_one_letter_code
_entity_poly.pdbx_strand_id
1 'polypeptide(L)'
;MYIWQHNDWPHFRWDETSLKPRLDEIRWLQGRLLGRTEVAPAQTDSAVEMDALIQNAIRTSEIEGEHLDVGSVRSSVARQLGLEQAGMAGRPTPETDSLVALLLEATHQPEQPLSCEQLCRWQAQLFPVQGMFSRIVMGGLRGEHPMQVISGRMDNPTVHFEAPPRQGLEQQLNAFIDWFNHPPAQLDAILRAGIAHLWLITLHPFDDGNGRVTRAVTDRALAQAEARSVRFYSLSAAIMARRNGYYDHLEQTQKGNLDITIWLAWFLDTLQEALQQALARVDRVLEKTRFWQRHAKTPLSERQIKVLNRLLDNAGEEFESGINTRKYQALAKVSKATATRDLADLVEKGCLHSLPGGGRSTRYGLAYGKSNNMNTYPIGTPGTPWGEAERAQWLALQRRQRSYKNEVLAAIERLTSRFEVQQYGELTVGDERFPLMAIHSRDWREELPVVLVTGGVHGYETSGVHGALQFVEQHGEHYAGRVNWLVAPCVSPWAYERIQRWNANAVDPNRSFTANSPAPESAALMQLVAPVRERVLLHIDLHETTDTDESEFRPALAARDGKPFTPCGIPDGFYLVDDSENPQPAFQQAVIAAVEKVTHIAPADDQGEIIGSPVVANGVIEYPLTALGLCAGMTPARYKTTTEVYPNSPRATAEQCNAAQVAAVCAAIDYALAQPHPQPRK
;
A
#
# COMPACT_ATOMS: atom_id res chain seq x y z
N MET A 1 -11.95 -18.27 -31.45
CA MET A 1 -11.11 -19.45 -31.23
C MET A 1 -10.75 -19.47 -29.76
N TYR A 2 -10.93 -20.59 -29.09
CA TYR A 2 -10.59 -20.74 -27.68
C TYR A 2 -9.16 -21.23 -27.50
N ILE A 3 -8.56 -20.96 -26.34
CA ILE A 3 -7.15 -21.26 -26.04
C ILE A 3 -6.81 -22.75 -26.24
N TRP A 4 -7.74 -23.65 -25.94
CA TRP A 4 -7.57 -25.10 -26.09
C TRP A 4 -7.61 -25.60 -27.54
N GLN A 5 -8.03 -24.74 -28.48
CA GLN A 5 -8.10 -25.07 -29.91
C GLN A 5 -6.78 -24.83 -30.64
N HIS A 6 -5.78 -24.22 -30.00
CA HIS A 6 -4.46 -24.00 -30.59
C HIS A 6 -3.67 -25.31 -30.63
N ASN A 7 -2.89 -25.52 -31.70
CA ASN A 7 -2.12 -26.76 -31.89
C ASN A 7 -1.09 -27.03 -30.79
N ASP A 8 -0.56 -25.96 -30.19
CA ASP A 8 0.44 -26.02 -29.13
C ASP A 8 -0.21 -26.13 -27.74
N TRP A 9 -1.54 -26.24 -27.60
CA TRP A 9 -2.19 -26.44 -26.30
C TRP A 9 -1.71 -27.75 -25.65
N PRO A 10 -1.36 -27.78 -24.35
CA PRO A 10 -1.44 -26.72 -23.34
C PRO A 10 -0.08 -26.04 -23.02
N HIS A 11 0.80 -25.86 -24.00
CA HIS A 11 2.13 -25.26 -23.81
C HIS A 11 2.08 -23.73 -23.70
N PHE A 12 1.76 -23.23 -22.51
CA PHE A 12 1.74 -21.80 -22.20
C PHE A 12 3.12 -21.14 -22.33
N ARG A 13 3.11 -19.85 -22.68
CA ARG A 13 4.28 -18.97 -22.75
C ARG A 13 4.00 -17.71 -21.92
N TRP A 14 5.03 -17.09 -21.38
CA TRP A 14 4.92 -15.83 -20.66
C TRP A 14 6.25 -15.07 -20.65
N ASP A 15 6.20 -13.75 -20.48
CA ASP A 15 7.39 -12.92 -20.25
C ASP A 15 7.74 -12.86 -18.77
N GLU A 16 8.65 -13.73 -18.35
CA GLU A 16 9.15 -13.78 -16.98
C GLU A 16 9.83 -12.48 -16.52
N THR A 17 10.45 -11.73 -17.43
CA THR A 17 11.14 -10.47 -17.09
C THR A 17 10.13 -9.42 -16.63
N SER A 18 8.98 -9.33 -17.30
CA SER A 18 7.89 -8.41 -16.91
C SER A 18 7.22 -8.80 -15.58
N LEU A 19 7.17 -10.10 -15.25
CA LEU A 19 6.53 -10.61 -14.04
C LEU A 19 7.44 -10.54 -12.82
N LYS A 20 8.76 -10.46 -13.03
CA LYS A 20 9.76 -10.50 -11.95
C LYS A 20 9.54 -9.47 -10.82
N PRO A 21 9.23 -8.19 -11.08
CA PRO A 21 9.00 -7.22 -10.00
C PRO A 21 7.83 -7.62 -9.09
N ARG A 22 6.76 -8.17 -9.65
CA ARG A 22 5.59 -8.65 -8.89
C ARG A 22 5.94 -9.88 -8.05
N LEU A 23 6.70 -10.81 -8.63
CA LEU A 23 7.17 -12.00 -7.92
C LEU A 23 8.06 -11.64 -6.73
N ASP A 24 8.97 -10.68 -6.89
CA ASP A 24 9.86 -10.23 -5.82
C ASP A 24 9.06 -9.57 -4.68
N GLU A 25 8.06 -8.75 -4.99
CA GLU A 25 7.17 -8.13 -3.99
C GLU A 25 6.35 -9.18 -3.23
N ILE A 26 5.77 -10.17 -3.93
CA ILE A 26 5.00 -11.25 -3.29
C ILE A 26 5.89 -12.06 -2.34
N ARG A 27 7.11 -12.41 -2.74
CA ARG A 27 8.06 -13.13 -1.88
C ARG A 27 8.44 -12.30 -0.66
N TRP A 28 8.63 -10.99 -0.81
CA TRP A 28 8.87 -10.09 0.32
C TRP A 28 7.68 -10.05 1.28
N LEU A 29 6.45 -9.95 0.77
CA LEU A 29 5.23 -9.98 1.58
C LEU A 29 5.03 -11.32 2.28
N GLN A 30 5.27 -12.45 1.60
CA GLN A 30 5.26 -13.79 2.21
C GLN A 30 6.27 -13.87 3.35
N GLY A 31 7.52 -13.42 3.12
CA GLY A 31 8.55 -13.38 4.16
C GLY A 31 8.13 -12.54 5.37
N ARG A 32 7.52 -11.37 5.14
CA ARG A 32 6.98 -10.53 6.23
C ARG A 32 5.85 -11.20 6.99
N LEU A 33 4.92 -11.83 6.29
CA LEU A 33 3.76 -12.50 6.91
C LEU A 33 4.25 -13.64 7.80
N LEU A 34 5.14 -14.49 7.26
CA LEU A 34 5.76 -15.59 7.99
C LEU A 34 6.52 -15.11 9.23
N GLY A 35 7.40 -14.11 9.06
CA GLY A 35 8.17 -13.55 10.18
C GLY A 35 7.30 -12.94 11.28
N ARG A 36 6.16 -12.34 10.92
CA ARG A 36 5.21 -11.79 11.92
C ARG A 36 4.44 -12.88 12.66
N THR A 37 4.07 -13.97 11.99
CA THR A 37 3.40 -15.10 12.63
C THR A 37 4.33 -15.87 13.56
N GLU A 38 5.61 -16.06 13.19
CA GLU A 38 6.59 -16.77 14.06
C GLU A 38 6.88 -16.06 15.39
N VAL A 39 6.77 -14.73 15.43
CA VAL A 39 7.00 -13.92 16.64
C VAL A 39 5.71 -13.80 17.48
N ALA A 40 4.57 -14.20 16.94
CA ALA A 40 3.29 -14.13 17.63
C ALA A 40 3.15 -15.27 18.66
N PRO A 41 2.37 -15.09 19.74
CA PRO A 41 2.01 -16.20 20.63
C PRO A 41 1.32 -17.31 19.82
N ALA A 42 1.54 -18.59 20.16
CA ALA A 42 0.96 -19.73 19.43
C ALA A 42 -0.58 -19.69 19.27
N GLN A 43 -1.28 -19.00 20.17
CA GLN A 43 -2.74 -18.78 20.10
C GLN A 43 -3.15 -17.80 18.98
N THR A 44 -2.23 -16.96 18.51
CA THR A 44 -2.41 -16.03 17.39
C THR A 44 -2.40 -16.76 16.06
N ASP A 45 -1.54 -17.76 15.87
CA ASP A 45 -1.48 -18.54 14.63
C ASP A 45 -2.82 -19.24 14.34
N SER A 46 -3.39 -19.91 15.35
CA SER A 46 -4.70 -20.58 15.22
C SER A 46 -5.84 -19.60 14.93
N ALA A 47 -5.79 -18.38 15.47
CA ALA A 47 -6.82 -17.36 15.23
C ALA A 47 -6.73 -16.79 13.81
N VAL A 48 -5.51 -16.57 13.30
CA VAL A 48 -5.27 -16.06 11.95
C VAL A 48 -5.58 -17.13 10.91
N GLU A 49 -5.18 -18.38 11.13
CA GLU A 49 -5.55 -19.52 10.27
C GLU A 49 -7.07 -19.71 10.22
N MET A 50 -7.73 -19.69 11.37
CA MET A 50 -9.19 -19.78 11.45
C MET A 50 -9.90 -18.68 10.65
N ASP A 51 -9.47 -17.42 10.79
CA ASP A 51 -10.06 -16.32 10.01
C ASP A 51 -9.81 -16.48 8.50
N ALA A 52 -8.58 -16.83 8.11
CA ALA A 52 -8.23 -17.05 6.71
C ALA A 52 -9.08 -18.15 6.08
N LEU A 53 -9.30 -19.26 6.80
CA LEU A 53 -10.11 -20.38 6.35
C LEU A 53 -11.60 -20.04 6.28
N ILE A 54 -12.14 -19.31 7.27
CA ILE A 54 -13.53 -18.83 7.25
C ILE A 54 -13.75 -17.92 6.03
N GLN A 55 -12.84 -16.98 5.80
CA GLN A 55 -12.93 -16.10 4.63
C GLN A 55 -12.80 -16.89 3.33
N ASN A 56 -11.91 -17.88 3.26
CA ASN A 56 -11.79 -18.71 2.06
C ASN A 56 -13.10 -19.46 1.78
N ALA A 57 -13.68 -20.13 2.79
CA ALA A 57 -14.93 -20.88 2.66
C ALA A 57 -16.12 -20.00 2.25
N ILE A 58 -16.26 -18.80 2.84
CA ILE A 58 -17.35 -17.88 2.47
C ILE A 58 -17.14 -17.34 1.05
N ARG A 59 -15.95 -16.79 0.77
CA ARG A 59 -15.70 -16.04 -0.47
C ARG A 59 -15.62 -16.98 -1.68
N THR A 60 -15.12 -18.20 -1.51
CA THR A 60 -15.13 -19.19 -2.60
C THR A 60 -16.55 -19.58 -3.02
N SER A 61 -17.52 -19.61 -2.09
CA SER A 61 -18.93 -19.84 -2.41
C SER A 61 -19.60 -18.61 -3.03
N GLU A 62 -19.33 -17.41 -2.50
CA GLU A 62 -19.91 -16.16 -3.01
C GLU A 62 -19.50 -15.85 -4.46
N ILE A 63 -18.27 -16.23 -4.86
CA ILE A 63 -17.82 -16.10 -6.26
C ILE A 63 -18.77 -16.86 -7.22
N GLU A 64 -19.28 -18.01 -6.78
CA GLU A 64 -20.25 -18.84 -7.51
C GLU A 64 -21.71 -18.41 -7.27
N GLY A 65 -21.95 -17.35 -6.49
CA GLY A 65 -23.29 -16.86 -6.15
C GLY A 65 -23.96 -17.57 -4.97
N GLU A 66 -23.26 -18.49 -4.30
CA GLU A 66 -23.75 -19.20 -3.12
C GLU A 66 -23.46 -18.41 -1.84
N HIS A 67 -24.41 -18.39 -0.89
CA HIS A 67 -24.25 -17.72 0.39
C HIS A 67 -24.32 -18.74 1.52
N LEU A 68 -23.22 -18.87 2.27
CA LEU A 68 -23.15 -19.76 3.42
C LEU A 68 -23.46 -19.00 4.72
N ASP A 69 -24.07 -19.70 5.68
CA ASP A 69 -24.24 -19.14 7.03
C ASP A 69 -22.87 -19.02 7.73
N VAL A 70 -22.50 -17.78 8.08
CA VAL A 70 -21.21 -17.46 8.71
C VAL A 70 -21.03 -18.20 10.05
N GLY A 71 -22.12 -18.36 10.82
CA GLY A 71 -22.11 -19.10 12.08
C GLY A 71 -21.75 -20.57 11.87
N SER A 72 -22.40 -21.22 10.90
CA SER A 72 -22.14 -22.60 10.48
C SER A 72 -20.69 -22.81 10.02
N VAL A 73 -20.17 -21.93 9.16
CA VAL A 73 -18.77 -22.00 8.69
C VAL A 73 -17.80 -21.87 9.86
N ARG A 74 -18.02 -20.87 10.73
CA ARG A 74 -17.18 -20.64 11.91
C ARG A 74 -17.14 -21.84 12.85
N SER A 75 -18.29 -22.45 13.13
CA SER A 75 -18.40 -23.65 13.95
C SER A 75 -17.71 -24.86 13.31
N SER A 76 -17.82 -25.04 11.99
CA SER A 76 -17.14 -26.12 11.28
C SER A 76 -15.62 -25.96 11.36
N VAL A 77 -15.11 -24.78 11.03
CA VAL A 77 -13.67 -24.46 11.07
C VAL A 77 -13.10 -24.70 12.47
N ALA A 78 -13.73 -24.16 13.52
CA ALA A 78 -13.24 -24.33 14.88
C ALA A 78 -13.20 -25.81 15.31
N ARG A 79 -14.20 -26.60 14.92
CA ARG A 79 -14.22 -28.04 15.21
C ARG A 79 -13.10 -28.78 14.48
N GLN A 80 -12.91 -28.52 13.19
CA GLN A 80 -11.89 -29.21 12.39
C GLN A 80 -10.45 -28.79 12.76
N LEU A 81 -10.26 -27.58 13.28
CA LEU A 81 -8.99 -27.12 13.86
C LEU A 81 -8.78 -27.54 15.34
N GLY A 82 -9.76 -28.19 15.98
CA GLY A 82 -9.67 -28.61 17.38
C GLY A 82 -9.74 -27.46 18.41
N LEU A 83 -10.34 -26.32 18.06
CA LEU A 83 -10.39 -25.08 18.85
C LEU A 83 -11.73 -24.89 19.61
N GLU A 84 -12.37 -25.97 20.04
CA GLU A 84 -13.70 -25.91 20.64
C GLU A 84 -13.75 -25.02 21.91
N GLN A 85 -14.58 -23.97 21.88
CA GLN A 85 -14.89 -23.12 23.04
C GLN A 85 -16.38 -23.25 23.40
N ALA A 86 -16.68 -23.19 24.71
CA ALA A 86 -18.05 -23.20 25.21
C ALA A 86 -18.82 -21.96 24.69
N GLY A 87 -19.89 -22.17 23.91
CA GLY A 87 -20.82 -21.13 23.48
C GLY A 87 -20.76 -20.69 22.01
N MET A 88 -20.08 -21.42 21.12
CA MET A 88 -20.18 -21.14 19.68
C MET A 88 -21.62 -21.38 19.17
N ALA A 89 -22.19 -20.35 18.54
CA ALA A 89 -23.54 -20.38 17.99
C ALA A 89 -23.53 -21.01 16.59
N GLY A 90 -24.42 -21.99 16.38
CA GLY A 90 -24.65 -22.64 15.09
C GLY A 90 -24.08 -24.06 15.02
N ARG A 91 -24.91 -25.02 14.59
CA ARG A 91 -24.44 -26.37 14.22
C ARG A 91 -23.94 -26.30 12.77
N PRO A 92 -22.77 -26.87 12.45
CA PRO A 92 -22.32 -27.02 11.08
C PRO A 92 -23.39 -27.73 10.24
N THR A 93 -23.70 -27.17 9.09
CA THR A 93 -24.45 -27.85 8.04
C THR A 93 -23.52 -28.81 7.28
N PRO A 94 -24.02 -29.93 6.74
CA PRO A 94 -23.22 -30.85 5.93
C PRO A 94 -22.45 -30.14 4.80
N GLU A 95 -23.06 -29.12 4.18
CA GLU A 95 -22.49 -28.29 3.11
C GLU A 95 -21.26 -27.54 3.60
N THR A 96 -21.41 -26.76 4.69
CA THR A 96 -20.27 -26.01 5.24
C THR A 96 -19.16 -26.93 5.73
N ASP A 97 -19.53 -28.07 6.30
CA ASP A 97 -18.54 -28.98 6.87
C ASP A 97 -17.71 -29.71 5.82
N SER A 98 -18.36 -30.14 4.74
CA SER A 98 -17.69 -30.78 3.62
C SER A 98 -16.78 -29.81 2.87
N LEU A 99 -17.21 -28.56 2.69
CA LEU A 99 -16.37 -27.52 2.07
C LEU A 99 -15.14 -27.19 2.93
N VAL A 100 -15.30 -27.01 4.24
CA VAL A 100 -14.18 -26.73 5.15
C VAL A 100 -13.19 -27.90 5.16
N ALA A 101 -13.68 -29.14 5.17
CA ALA A 101 -12.85 -30.33 5.10
C ALA A 101 -12.02 -30.39 3.81
N LEU A 102 -12.64 -30.06 2.67
CA LEU A 102 -11.97 -29.96 1.38
C LEU A 102 -10.84 -28.91 1.40
N LEU A 103 -11.11 -27.71 1.92
CA LEU A 103 -10.13 -26.62 1.95
C LEU A 103 -8.96 -26.92 2.90
N LEU A 104 -9.23 -27.55 4.04
CA LEU A 104 -8.18 -28.03 4.94
C LEU A 104 -7.35 -29.13 4.28
N GLU A 105 -7.99 -30.11 3.66
CA GLU A 105 -7.27 -31.18 2.98
C GLU A 105 -6.35 -30.63 1.87
N ALA A 106 -6.83 -29.66 1.09
CA ALA A 106 -6.06 -29.03 0.04
C ALA A 106 -4.79 -28.33 0.54
N THR A 107 -4.79 -27.82 1.77
CA THR A 107 -3.69 -27.01 2.32
C THR A 107 -2.81 -27.75 3.33
N HIS A 108 -3.38 -28.68 4.10
CA HIS A 108 -2.66 -29.41 5.15
C HIS A 108 -1.94 -30.66 4.64
N GLN A 109 -2.30 -31.17 3.46
CA GLN A 109 -1.65 -32.33 2.84
C GLN A 109 -0.99 -31.95 1.49
N PRO A 110 -0.15 -30.90 1.43
CA PRO A 110 0.34 -30.37 0.17
C PRO A 110 1.19 -31.37 -0.60
N GLU A 111 1.94 -32.25 0.08
CA GLU A 111 2.83 -33.23 -0.54
C GLU A 111 2.12 -34.45 -1.16
N GLN A 112 0.83 -34.67 -0.85
CA GLN A 112 0.10 -35.76 -1.47
C GLN A 112 -0.13 -35.46 -2.97
N PRO A 113 0.21 -36.40 -3.88
CA PRO A 113 -0.02 -36.21 -5.30
C PRO A 113 -1.50 -35.98 -5.62
N LEU A 114 -1.77 -35.04 -6.52
CA LEU A 114 -3.10 -34.83 -7.07
C LEU A 114 -3.48 -36.03 -7.94
N SER A 115 -4.76 -36.45 -7.89
CA SER A 115 -5.28 -37.52 -8.75
C SER A 115 -6.68 -37.16 -9.27
N CYS A 116 -7.12 -37.82 -10.34
CA CYS A 116 -8.48 -37.61 -10.85
C CYS A 116 -9.52 -38.02 -9.81
N GLU A 117 -9.27 -39.10 -9.07
CA GLU A 117 -10.12 -39.55 -7.96
C GLU A 117 -10.22 -38.48 -6.87
N GLN A 118 -9.11 -37.83 -6.53
CA GLN A 118 -9.07 -36.73 -5.57
C GLN A 118 -9.93 -35.55 -6.04
N LEU A 119 -9.78 -35.14 -7.30
CA LEU A 119 -10.56 -34.02 -7.86
C LEU A 119 -12.06 -34.35 -7.89
N CYS A 120 -12.42 -35.58 -8.30
CA CYS A 120 -13.81 -36.06 -8.26
C CYS A 120 -14.36 -36.07 -6.83
N ARG A 121 -13.58 -36.54 -5.85
CA ARG A 121 -14.00 -36.56 -4.45
C ARG A 121 -14.19 -35.16 -3.88
N TRP A 122 -13.28 -34.24 -4.18
CA TRP A 122 -13.44 -32.83 -3.83
C TRP A 122 -14.69 -32.24 -4.47
N GLN A 123 -14.98 -32.54 -5.73
CA GLN A 123 -16.22 -32.10 -6.35
C GLN A 123 -17.46 -32.68 -5.65
N ALA A 124 -17.45 -33.97 -5.31
CA ALA A 124 -18.57 -34.60 -4.59
C ALA A 124 -18.82 -33.97 -3.21
N GLN A 125 -17.76 -33.57 -2.49
CA GLN A 125 -17.87 -32.89 -1.19
C GLN A 125 -18.58 -31.53 -1.27
N LEU A 126 -18.62 -30.87 -2.43
CA LEU A 126 -19.36 -29.62 -2.60
C LEU A 126 -20.88 -29.80 -2.63
N PHE A 127 -21.36 -31.04 -2.82
CA PHE A 127 -22.78 -31.37 -2.99
C PHE A 127 -23.23 -32.50 -2.04
N PRO A 128 -23.15 -32.32 -0.71
CA PRO A 128 -23.47 -33.39 0.24
C PRO A 128 -24.96 -33.74 0.30
N VAL A 129 -25.84 -32.87 -0.20
CA VAL A 129 -27.29 -33.10 -0.30
C VAL A 129 -27.72 -32.91 -1.74
N GLN A 130 -28.22 -33.97 -2.38
CA GLN A 130 -28.69 -33.91 -3.76
C GLN A 130 -30.07 -33.22 -3.80
N GLY A 131 -30.15 -32.07 -4.46
CA GLY A 131 -31.43 -31.41 -4.71
C GLY A 131 -32.32 -32.28 -5.60
N MET A 132 -33.62 -32.36 -5.28
CA MET A 132 -34.62 -33.20 -5.97
C MET A 132 -34.72 -32.96 -7.50
N PHE A 133 -34.17 -31.84 -7.99
CA PHE A 133 -34.19 -31.41 -9.39
C PHE A 133 -32.79 -31.26 -10.03
N SER A 134 -31.71 -31.60 -9.32
CA SER A 134 -30.33 -31.51 -9.81
C SER A 134 -29.93 -32.80 -10.54
N ARG A 135 -29.54 -32.69 -11.82
CA ARG A 135 -28.98 -33.78 -12.64
C ARG A 135 -27.46 -33.70 -12.78
N ILE A 136 -26.78 -33.09 -11.82
CA ILE A 136 -25.31 -32.94 -11.82
C ILE A 136 -24.66 -34.31 -11.58
N VAL A 137 -23.65 -34.67 -12.37
CA VAL A 137 -22.78 -35.81 -12.07
C VAL A 137 -21.91 -35.45 -10.85
N MET A 138 -22.17 -36.12 -9.72
CA MET A 138 -21.39 -35.96 -8.49
C MET A 138 -20.28 -37.02 -8.45
N GLY A 139 -19.06 -36.61 -8.12
CA GLY A 139 -17.92 -37.52 -8.03
C GLY A 139 -17.45 -38.07 -9.37
N GLY A 140 -17.82 -37.44 -10.48
CA GLY A 140 -17.48 -37.89 -11.83
C GLY A 140 -17.33 -36.72 -12.80
N LEU A 141 -16.67 -36.99 -13.92
CA LEU A 141 -16.51 -36.01 -15.00
C LEU A 141 -17.86 -35.69 -15.66
N ARG A 142 -17.95 -34.50 -16.25
CA ARG A 142 -19.13 -34.02 -16.97
C ARG A 142 -19.61 -34.98 -18.07
N GLY A 143 -20.88 -34.86 -18.45
CA GLY A 143 -21.48 -35.62 -19.54
C GLY A 143 -21.04 -35.18 -20.95
N GLU A 144 -21.71 -35.72 -21.97
CA GLU A 144 -21.42 -35.43 -23.40
C GLU A 144 -21.90 -34.05 -23.87
N HIS A 145 -22.63 -33.32 -23.03
CA HIS A 145 -23.13 -31.99 -23.39
C HIS A 145 -21.98 -30.96 -23.44
N PRO A 146 -22.03 -29.98 -24.37
CA PRO A 146 -21.06 -28.89 -24.39
C PRO A 146 -21.04 -28.16 -23.04
N MET A 147 -19.84 -28.00 -22.47
CA MET A 147 -19.68 -27.27 -21.22
C MET A 147 -19.40 -25.81 -21.54
N GLN A 148 -20.38 -24.97 -21.27
CA GLN A 148 -20.36 -23.55 -21.60
C GLN A 148 -20.49 -22.71 -20.33
N VAL A 149 -19.62 -21.72 -20.21
CA VAL A 149 -19.77 -20.64 -19.24
C VAL A 149 -20.72 -19.62 -19.87
N ILE A 150 -21.94 -19.55 -19.36
CA ILE A 150 -23.01 -18.72 -19.91
C ILE A 150 -23.48 -17.66 -18.91
N SER A 151 -23.94 -16.52 -19.42
CA SER A 151 -24.67 -15.51 -18.66
C SER A 151 -25.92 -15.06 -19.43
N GLY A 152 -26.75 -14.20 -18.84
CA GLY A 152 -27.97 -13.70 -19.47
C GLY A 152 -29.20 -14.56 -19.20
N ARG A 153 -30.32 -14.25 -19.87
CA ARG A 153 -31.59 -14.95 -19.68
C ARG A 153 -31.54 -16.33 -20.37
N MET A 154 -32.24 -17.34 -19.84
CA MET A 154 -32.23 -18.69 -20.42
C MET A 154 -32.72 -18.75 -21.88
N ASP A 155 -33.55 -17.80 -22.31
CA ASP A 155 -34.04 -17.67 -23.68
C ASP A 155 -33.07 -16.94 -24.63
N ASN A 156 -32.02 -16.31 -24.10
CA ASN A 156 -30.97 -15.63 -24.87
C ASN A 156 -29.62 -15.63 -24.11
N PRO A 157 -28.98 -16.81 -23.94
CA PRO A 157 -27.72 -16.90 -23.20
C PRO A 157 -26.55 -16.31 -23.99
N THR A 158 -25.68 -15.57 -23.31
CA THR A 158 -24.38 -15.16 -23.84
C THR A 158 -23.36 -16.22 -23.45
N VAL A 159 -22.74 -16.88 -24.44
CA VAL A 159 -21.66 -17.84 -24.22
C VAL A 159 -20.34 -17.09 -24.09
N HIS A 160 -19.81 -17.02 -22.88
CA HIS A 160 -18.52 -16.42 -22.60
C HIS A 160 -17.38 -17.36 -22.95
N PHE A 161 -17.52 -18.65 -22.69
CA PHE A 161 -16.49 -19.64 -23.00
C PHE A 161 -17.11 -21.02 -23.22
N GLU A 162 -16.53 -21.81 -24.12
CA GLU A 162 -16.83 -23.23 -24.26
C GLU A 162 -15.55 -24.02 -23.97
N ALA A 163 -15.63 -24.91 -22.99
CA ALA A 163 -14.52 -25.75 -22.57
C ALA A 163 -14.23 -26.85 -23.62
N PRO A 164 -13.09 -27.57 -23.53
CA PRO A 164 -12.79 -28.68 -24.43
C PRO A 164 -13.94 -29.70 -24.53
N PRO A 165 -14.08 -30.45 -25.63
CA PRO A 165 -15.12 -31.47 -25.72
C PRO A 165 -14.94 -32.55 -24.65
N ARG A 166 -16.03 -33.28 -24.37
CA ARG A 166 -15.98 -34.44 -23.47
C ARG A 166 -15.01 -35.51 -23.96
N GLN A 167 -14.93 -35.70 -25.28
CA GLN A 167 -13.98 -36.59 -25.92
C GLN A 167 -12.55 -36.10 -25.68
N GLY A 168 -11.72 -36.95 -25.05
CA GLY A 168 -10.33 -36.64 -24.75
C GLY A 168 -10.12 -35.83 -23.47
N LEU A 169 -11.18 -35.54 -22.70
CA LEU A 169 -11.08 -34.82 -21.43
C LEU A 169 -10.21 -35.58 -20.42
N GLU A 170 -10.35 -36.91 -20.31
CA GLU A 170 -9.53 -37.73 -19.41
C GLU A 170 -8.04 -37.60 -19.73
N GLN A 171 -7.68 -37.62 -21.01
CA GLN A 171 -6.29 -37.49 -21.44
C GLN A 171 -5.73 -36.10 -21.09
N GLN A 172 -6.51 -35.05 -21.33
CA GLN A 172 -6.10 -33.68 -21.02
C GLN A 172 -6.01 -33.45 -19.50
N LEU A 173 -6.94 -34.02 -18.73
CA LEU A 173 -6.93 -33.93 -17.27
C LEU A 173 -5.76 -34.72 -16.67
N ASN A 174 -5.45 -35.90 -17.20
CA ASN A 174 -4.26 -36.65 -16.81
C ASN A 174 -2.97 -35.89 -17.12
N ALA A 175 -2.88 -35.24 -18.29
CA ALA A 175 -1.74 -34.39 -18.62
C ALA A 175 -1.58 -33.20 -17.64
N PHE A 176 -2.68 -32.58 -17.23
CA PHE A 176 -2.69 -31.56 -16.18
C PHE A 176 -2.21 -32.11 -14.84
N ILE A 177 -2.75 -33.26 -14.40
CA ILE A 177 -2.39 -33.90 -13.13
C ILE A 177 -0.91 -34.29 -13.12
N ASP A 178 -0.42 -34.89 -14.20
CA ASP A 178 0.99 -35.28 -14.33
C ASP A 178 1.91 -34.06 -14.23
N TRP A 179 1.56 -32.97 -14.92
CA TRP A 179 2.29 -31.69 -14.83
C TRP A 179 2.22 -31.07 -13.44
N PHE A 180 1.06 -31.10 -12.78
CA PHE A 180 0.88 -30.53 -11.45
C PHE A 180 1.77 -31.24 -10.43
N ASN A 181 1.84 -32.58 -10.51
CA ASN A 181 2.64 -33.43 -9.64
C ASN A 181 4.13 -33.40 -9.97
N HIS A 182 4.49 -33.17 -11.24
CA HIS A 182 5.87 -33.15 -11.72
C HIS A 182 6.15 -31.87 -12.53
N PRO A 183 6.10 -30.68 -11.90
CA PRO A 183 6.31 -29.44 -12.62
C PRO A 183 7.78 -29.33 -13.08
N PRO A 184 8.05 -28.58 -14.16
CA PRO A 184 9.42 -28.31 -14.59
C PRO A 184 10.25 -27.70 -13.45
N ALA A 185 11.48 -28.18 -13.23
CA ALA A 185 12.31 -27.79 -12.10
C ALA A 185 12.64 -26.28 -12.03
N GLN A 186 12.60 -25.59 -13.16
CA GLN A 186 12.88 -24.15 -13.27
C GLN A 186 11.60 -23.29 -13.19
N LEU A 187 10.42 -23.91 -13.15
CA LEU A 187 9.17 -23.16 -13.05
C LEU A 187 9.03 -22.59 -11.64
N ASP A 188 8.89 -21.26 -11.56
CA ASP A 188 8.59 -20.60 -10.30
C ASP A 188 7.29 -21.14 -9.66
N ALA A 189 7.35 -21.45 -8.37
CA ALA A 189 6.26 -22.13 -7.67
C ALA A 189 4.99 -21.27 -7.53
N ILE A 190 5.12 -19.94 -7.51
CA ILE A 190 3.99 -19.00 -7.47
C ILE A 190 3.35 -18.91 -8.86
N LEU A 191 4.17 -18.78 -9.91
CA LEU A 191 3.66 -18.84 -11.29
C LEU A 191 2.96 -20.17 -11.56
N ARG A 192 3.51 -21.29 -11.07
CA ARG A 192 2.87 -22.61 -11.17
C ARG A 192 1.45 -22.60 -10.61
N ALA A 193 1.19 -21.94 -9.48
CA ALA A 193 -0.16 -21.85 -8.93
C ALA A 193 -1.12 -21.08 -9.85
N GLY A 194 -0.67 -19.96 -10.43
CA GLY A 194 -1.46 -19.19 -11.41
C GLY A 194 -1.74 -19.97 -12.70
N ILE A 195 -0.77 -20.74 -13.18
CA ILE A 195 -0.93 -21.63 -14.35
C ILE A 195 -1.91 -22.76 -14.04
N ALA A 196 -1.76 -23.39 -12.86
CA ALA A 196 -2.62 -24.48 -12.45
C ALA A 196 -4.09 -24.05 -12.36
N HIS A 197 -4.33 -22.85 -11.83
CA HIS A 197 -5.65 -22.23 -11.80
C HIS A 197 -6.23 -22.09 -13.20
N LEU A 198 -5.51 -21.44 -14.11
CA LEU A 198 -5.97 -21.21 -15.48
C LEU A 198 -6.23 -22.50 -16.24
N TRP A 199 -5.33 -23.47 -16.13
CA TRP A 199 -5.43 -24.72 -16.89
C TRP A 199 -6.64 -25.53 -16.44
N LEU A 200 -6.81 -25.76 -15.13
CA LEU A 200 -7.90 -26.59 -14.62
C LEU A 200 -9.27 -25.95 -14.87
N ILE A 201 -9.42 -24.64 -14.65
CA ILE A 201 -10.71 -23.96 -14.90
C ILE A 201 -11.07 -23.94 -16.39
N THR A 202 -10.06 -23.99 -17.28
CA THR A 202 -10.24 -24.08 -18.74
C THR A 202 -10.65 -25.48 -19.18
N LEU A 203 -10.11 -26.55 -18.56
CA LEU A 203 -10.59 -27.92 -18.80
C LEU A 203 -12.04 -28.08 -18.36
N HIS A 204 -12.39 -27.48 -17.21
CA HIS A 204 -13.73 -27.44 -16.64
C HIS A 204 -14.35 -28.84 -16.44
N PRO A 205 -13.65 -29.79 -15.81
CA PRO A 205 -13.92 -31.22 -15.93
C PRO A 205 -15.27 -31.71 -15.38
N PHE A 206 -15.96 -30.93 -14.56
CA PHE A 206 -17.20 -31.31 -13.87
C PHE A 206 -18.43 -30.60 -14.43
N ASP A 207 -19.63 -31.15 -14.17
CA ASP A 207 -20.89 -30.47 -14.50
C ASP A 207 -21.09 -29.18 -13.67
N ASP A 208 -20.61 -29.20 -12.42
CA ASP A 208 -20.64 -28.08 -11.48
C ASP A 208 -19.52 -28.24 -10.44
N GLY A 209 -19.12 -27.15 -9.79
CA GLY A 209 -18.07 -27.10 -8.76
C GLY A 209 -16.67 -26.76 -9.28
N ASN A 210 -16.51 -26.54 -10.59
CA ASN A 210 -15.21 -26.31 -11.22
C ASN A 210 -14.43 -25.12 -10.62
N GLY A 211 -15.12 -24.00 -10.34
CA GLY A 211 -14.49 -22.83 -9.73
C GLY A 211 -13.93 -23.11 -8.34
N ARG A 212 -14.73 -23.74 -7.48
CA ARG A 212 -14.34 -24.09 -6.09
C ARG A 212 -13.23 -25.13 -6.05
N VAL A 213 -13.32 -26.19 -6.85
CA VAL A 213 -12.26 -27.21 -6.95
C VAL A 213 -10.97 -26.60 -7.49
N THR A 214 -11.05 -25.72 -8.49
CA THR A 214 -9.87 -25.04 -9.03
C THR A 214 -9.20 -24.18 -7.97
N ARG A 215 -9.96 -23.39 -7.21
CA ARG A 215 -9.39 -22.57 -6.12
C ARG A 215 -8.72 -23.42 -5.04
N ALA A 216 -9.28 -24.59 -4.71
CA ALA A 216 -8.64 -25.53 -3.80
C ALA A 216 -7.32 -26.10 -4.35
N VAL A 217 -7.26 -26.44 -5.64
CA VAL A 217 -6.01 -26.85 -6.30
C VAL A 217 -4.98 -25.71 -6.32
N THR A 218 -5.41 -24.47 -6.55
CA THR A 218 -4.57 -23.28 -6.49
C THR A 218 -4.00 -23.09 -5.08
N ASP A 219 -4.83 -23.23 -4.05
CA ASP A 219 -4.40 -23.14 -2.64
C ASP A 219 -3.40 -24.25 -2.30
N ARG A 220 -3.58 -25.47 -2.83
CA ARG A 220 -2.59 -26.56 -2.70
C ARG A 220 -1.25 -26.19 -3.33
N ALA A 221 -1.28 -25.63 -4.54
CA ALA A 221 -0.06 -25.22 -5.25
C ALA A 221 0.71 -24.12 -4.50
N LEU A 222 -0.02 -23.17 -3.89
CA LEU A 222 0.56 -22.12 -3.06
C LEU A 222 1.11 -22.66 -1.73
N ALA A 223 0.41 -23.60 -1.09
CA ALA A 223 0.91 -24.27 0.12
C ALA A 223 2.22 -25.04 -0.16
N GLN A 224 2.31 -25.73 -1.29
CA GLN A 224 3.56 -26.36 -1.76
C GLN A 224 4.67 -25.32 -2.01
N ALA A 225 4.35 -24.15 -2.57
CA ALA A 225 5.34 -23.08 -2.82
C ALA A 225 5.94 -22.51 -1.52
N GLU A 226 5.15 -22.48 -0.44
CA GLU A 226 5.56 -21.95 0.87
C GLU A 226 6.22 -23.00 1.78
N ALA A 227 6.21 -24.28 1.37
CA ALA A 227 6.65 -25.42 2.18
C ALA A 227 6.02 -25.45 3.58
N ARG A 228 4.75 -25.04 3.69
CA ARG A 228 3.99 -25.01 4.95
C ARG A 228 2.57 -25.53 4.77
N SER A 229 2.07 -26.16 5.83
CA SER A 229 0.70 -26.68 5.90
C SER A 229 -0.33 -25.61 6.33
N VAL A 230 0.10 -24.49 6.92
CA VAL A 230 -0.80 -23.45 7.45
C VAL A 230 -0.79 -22.22 6.57
N ARG A 231 -1.98 -21.72 6.23
CA ARG A 231 -2.21 -20.59 5.33
C ARG A 231 -2.87 -19.44 6.06
N PHE A 232 -2.21 -18.28 6.07
CA PHE A 232 -2.65 -17.10 6.83
C PHE A 232 -3.40 -16.06 5.99
N TYR A 233 -3.73 -16.39 4.73
CA TYR A 233 -4.43 -15.49 3.83
C TYR A 233 -5.44 -16.24 2.96
N SER A 234 -6.37 -15.50 2.35
CA SER A 234 -7.42 -16.04 1.49
C SER A 234 -7.35 -15.41 0.11
N LEU A 235 -6.89 -16.18 -0.89
CA LEU A 235 -6.88 -15.72 -2.29
C LEU A 235 -8.33 -15.51 -2.80
N SER A 236 -9.25 -16.39 -2.42
CA SER A 236 -10.68 -16.25 -2.75
C SER A 236 -11.27 -14.92 -2.28
N ALA A 237 -10.82 -14.37 -1.13
CA ALA A 237 -11.26 -13.06 -0.67
C ALA A 237 -10.82 -11.91 -1.60
N ALA A 238 -9.57 -11.94 -2.06
CA ALA A 238 -9.06 -10.97 -3.03
C ALA A 238 -9.72 -11.13 -4.41
N ILE A 239 -9.94 -12.37 -4.86
CA ILE A 239 -10.70 -12.65 -6.10
C ILE A 239 -12.12 -12.09 -6.00
N MET A 240 -12.81 -12.32 -4.87
CA MET A 240 -14.18 -11.83 -4.68
C MET A 240 -14.26 -10.30 -4.69
N ALA A 241 -13.28 -9.62 -4.10
CA ALA A 241 -13.18 -8.15 -4.14
C ALA A 241 -13.07 -7.61 -5.58
N ARG A 242 -12.50 -8.41 -6.49
CA ARG A 242 -12.31 -8.07 -7.92
C ARG A 242 -13.06 -9.03 -8.85
N ARG A 243 -14.23 -9.52 -8.43
CA ARG A 243 -14.96 -10.62 -9.11
C ARG A 243 -15.15 -10.38 -10.62
N ASN A 244 -15.50 -9.17 -11.03
CA ASN A 244 -15.67 -8.85 -12.45
C ASN A 244 -14.33 -8.95 -13.20
N GLY A 245 -13.28 -8.32 -12.66
CA GLY A 245 -11.93 -8.41 -13.23
C GLY A 245 -11.41 -9.84 -13.35
N TYR A 246 -11.73 -10.72 -12.39
CA TYR A 246 -11.40 -12.15 -12.47
C TYR A 246 -12.01 -12.81 -13.72
N TYR A 247 -13.32 -12.63 -13.94
CA TYR A 247 -14.00 -13.21 -15.09
C TYR A 247 -13.54 -12.56 -16.40
N ASP A 248 -13.29 -11.25 -16.41
CA ASP A 248 -12.81 -10.53 -17.60
C ASP A 248 -11.44 -11.04 -18.06
N HIS A 249 -10.47 -11.17 -17.13
CA HIS A 249 -9.13 -11.67 -17.46
C HIS A 249 -9.16 -13.15 -17.85
N LEU A 250 -10.02 -13.94 -17.20
CA LEU A 250 -10.19 -15.35 -17.54
C LEU A 250 -10.76 -15.50 -18.95
N GLU A 251 -11.84 -14.80 -19.28
CA GLU A 251 -12.47 -14.81 -20.59
C GLU A 251 -11.51 -14.31 -21.69
N GLN A 252 -10.81 -13.20 -21.43
CA GLN A 252 -9.80 -12.66 -22.34
C GLN A 252 -8.71 -13.70 -22.65
N THR A 253 -8.19 -14.35 -21.61
CA THR A 253 -7.12 -15.35 -21.77
C THR A 253 -7.63 -16.59 -22.48
N GLN A 254 -8.82 -17.08 -22.11
CA GLN A 254 -9.45 -18.25 -22.71
C GLN A 254 -9.87 -18.05 -24.18
N LYS A 255 -10.06 -16.81 -24.63
CA LYS A 255 -10.28 -16.43 -26.04
C LYS A 255 -9.00 -15.98 -26.76
N GLY A 256 -7.87 -15.98 -26.06
CA GLY A 256 -6.59 -15.49 -26.55
C GLY A 256 -5.73 -16.55 -27.22
N ASN A 257 -4.42 -16.34 -27.16
CA ASN A 257 -3.38 -17.27 -27.56
C ASN A 257 -2.77 -17.95 -26.31
N LEU A 258 -1.67 -18.67 -26.48
CA LEU A 258 -0.98 -19.36 -25.38
C LEU A 258 -0.04 -18.45 -24.57
N ASP A 259 0.00 -17.14 -24.86
CA ASP A 259 0.70 -16.17 -24.02
C ASP A 259 -0.20 -15.74 -22.86
N ILE A 260 0.16 -16.14 -21.65
CA ILE A 260 -0.62 -15.94 -20.43
C ILE A 260 -0.01 -14.86 -19.52
N THR A 261 0.89 -14.02 -20.05
CA THR A 261 1.57 -12.97 -19.26
C THR A 261 0.57 -12.06 -18.54
N ILE A 262 -0.50 -11.65 -19.22
CA ILE A 262 -1.55 -10.78 -18.65
C ILE A 262 -2.30 -11.49 -17.51
N TRP A 263 -2.65 -12.77 -17.70
CA TRP A 263 -3.28 -13.58 -16.66
C TRP A 263 -2.38 -13.70 -15.43
N LEU A 264 -1.10 -14.02 -15.63
CA LEU A 264 -0.16 -14.17 -14.53
C LEU A 264 0.07 -12.83 -13.81
N ALA A 265 0.17 -11.71 -14.52
CA ALA A 265 0.26 -10.39 -13.90
C ALA A 265 -0.96 -10.10 -12.99
N TRP A 266 -2.17 -10.36 -13.48
CA TRP A 266 -3.40 -10.20 -12.70
C TRP A 266 -3.46 -11.14 -11.49
N PHE A 267 -3.06 -12.41 -11.67
CA PHE A 267 -3.00 -13.40 -10.59
C PHE A 267 -2.04 -12.95 -9.49
N LEU A 268 -0.85 -12.47 -9.86
CA LEU A 268 0.15 -11.95 -8.93
C LEU A 268 -0.37 -10.70 -8.20
N ASP A 269 -0.98 -9.75 -8.90
CA ASP A 269 -1.55 -8.54 -8.27
C ASP A 269 -2.68 -8.90 -7.27
N THR A 270 -3.47 -9.93 -7.59
CA THR A 270 -4.53 -10.45 -6.70
C THR A 270 -3.95 -11.17 -5.48
N LEU A 271 -2.88 -11.94 -5.67
CA LEU A 271 -2.15 -12.59 -4.59
C LEU A 271 -1.46 -11.57 -3.66
N GLN A 272 -0.86 -10.53 -4.23
CA GLN A 272 -0.26 -9.42 -3.48
C GLN A 272 -1.31 -8.77 -2.56
N GLU A 273 -2.50 -8.47 -3.08
CA GLU A 273 -3.58 -7.92 -2.26
C GLU A 273 -3.98 -8.87 -1.13
N ALA A 274 -4.14 -10.17 -1.42
CA ALA A 274 -4.48 -11.16 -0.40
C ALA A 274 -3.45 -11.19 0.75
N LEU A 275 -2.15 -11.08 0.43
CA LEU A 275 -1.07 -11.03 1.41
C LEU A 275 -1.06 -9.72 2.21
N GLN A 276 -1.30 -8.57 1.56
CA GLN A 276 -1.40 -7.28 2.24
C GLN A 276 -2.58 -7.25 3.22
N GLN A 277 -3.74 -7.77 2.81
CA GLN A 277 -4.90 -7.90 3.68
C GLN A 277 -4.61 -8.81 4.88
N ALA A 278 -3.88 -9.92 4.68
CA ALA A 278 -3.48 -10.80 5.76
C ALA A 278 -2.52 -10.14 6.74
N LEU A 279 -1.51 -9.40 6.25
CA LEU A 279 -0.60 -8.62 7.10
C LEU A 279 -1.36 -7.61 7.97
N ALA A 280 -2.31 -6.88 7.39
CA ALA A 280 -3.15 -5.95 8.13
C ALA A 280 -4.02 -6.65 9.20
N ARG A 281 -4.51 -7.87 8.93
CA ARG A 281 -5.23 -8.68 9.92
C ARG A 281 -4.33 -9.15 11.05
N VAL A 282 -3.14 -9.68 10.72
CA VAL A 282 -2.15 -10.08 11.72
C VAL A 282 -1.79 -8.91 12.62
N ASP A 283 -1.58 -7.72 12.05
CA ASP A 283 -1.31 -6.50 12.83
C ASP A 283 -2.44 -6.17 13.79
N ARG A 284 -3.70 -6.22 13.34
CA ARG A 284 -4.86 -6.02 14.22
C ARG A 284 -4.94 -7.03 15.36
N VAL A 285 -4.66 -8.31 15.09
CA VAL A 285 -4.64 -9.35 16.13
C VAL A 285 -3.51 -9.14 17.13
N LEU A 286 -2.31 -8.77 16.65
CA LEU A 286 -1.16 -8.44 17.50
C LEU A 286 -1.42 -7.19 18.34
N GLU A 287 -2.02 -6.16 17.77
CA GLU A 287 -2.43 -4.94 18.47
C GLU A 287 -3.44 -5.23 19.58
N LYS A 288 -4.47 -6.05 19.28
CA LYS A 288 -5.45 -6.50 20.26
C LYS A 288 -4.80 -7.30 21.40
N THR A 289 -3.91 -8.22 21.05
CA THR A 289 -3.16 -9.01 22.03
C THR A 289 -2.32 -8.12 22.94
N ARG A 290 -1.56 -7.18 22.35
CA ARG A 290 -0.75 -6.20 23.10
C ARG A 290 -1.59 -5.30 24.01
N PHE A 291 -2.75 -4.85 23.52
CA PHE A 291 -3.70 -4.06 24.31
C PHE A 291 -4.13 -4.82 25.56
N TRP A 292 -4.59 -6.07 25.42
CA TRP A 292 -5.05 -6.86 26.56
C TRP A 292 -3.92 -7.28 27.50
N GLN A 293 -2.72 -7.55 26.97
CA GLN A 293 -1.53 -7.80 27.81
C GLN A 293 -1.21 -6.58 28.69
N ARG A 294 -1.23 -5.38 28.10
CA ARG A 294 -0.99 -4.12 28.84
C ARG A 294 -2.04 -3.88 29.92
N HIS A 295 -3.31 -4.15 29.61
CA HIS A 295 -4.44 -3.92 30.51
C HIS A 295 -4.82 -5.14 31.36
N ALA A 296 -3.97 -6.17 31.44
CA ALA A 296 -4.26 -7.42 32.15
C ALA A 296 -4.54 -7.22 33.65
N LYS A 297 -3.97 -6.17 34.27
CA LYS A 297 -4.18 -5.80 35.68
C LYS A 297 -5.14 -4.63 35.86
N THR A 298 -5.67 -4.06 34.77
CA THR A 298 -6.59 -2.93 34.83
C THR A 298 -7.99 -3.43 35.22
N PRO A 299 -8.60 -2.91 36.30
CA PRO A 299 -9.93 -3.34 36.71
C PRO A 299 -10.98 -2.80 35.73
N LEU A 300 -11.52 -3.68 34.88
CA LEU A 300 -12.52 -3.35 33.85
C LEU A 300 -13.82 -4.10 34.12
N SER A 301 -14.96 -3.41 33.97
CA SER A 301 -16.27 -4.05 34.05
C SER A 301 -16.57 -4.86 32.77
N GLU A 302 -17.47 -5.85 32.84
CA GLU A 302 -17.86 -6.67 31.69
C GLU A 302 -18.35 -5.82 30.50
N ARG A 303 -19.10 -4.75 30.76
CA ARG A 303 -19.59 -3.83 29.71
C ARG A 303 -18.47 -3.02 29.06
N GLN A 304 -17.46 -2.62 29.83
CA GLN A 304 -16.28 -1.94 29.31
C GLN A 304 -15.45 -2.88 28.44
N ILE A 305 -15.22 -4.12 28.91
CA ILE A 305 -14.53 -5.16 28.15
C ILE A 305 -15.26 -5.43 26.82
N LYS A 306 -16.60 -5.51 26.86
CA LYS A 306 -17.42 -5.68 25.65
C LYS A 306 -17.22 -4.56 24.64
N VAL A 307 -17.26 -3.30 25.08
CA VAL A 307 -17.05 -2.15 24.19
C VAL A 307 -15.62 -2.10 23.66
N LEU A 308 -14.62 -2.32 24.51
CA LEU A 308 -13.21 -2.36 24.10
C LEU A 308 -12.95 -3.46 23.07
N ASN A 309 -13.49 -4.67 23.26
CA ASN A 309 -13.39 -5.73 22.25
C ASN A 309 -14.05 -5.32 20.93
N ARG A 310 -15.24 -4.71 20.97
CA ARG A 310 -15.91 -4.24 19.75
C ARG A 310 -15.09 -3.19 19.01
N LEU A 311 -14.43 -2.29 19.74
CA LEU A 311 -13.50 -1.31 19.18
C LEU A 311 -12.27 -1.98 18.58
N LEU A 312 -11.65 -2.93 19.31
CA LEU A 312 -10.43 -3.62 18.86
C LEU A 312 -10.68 -4.48 17.61
N ASP A 313 -11.89 -5.03 17.49
CA ASP A 313 -12.28 -5.88 16.37
C ASP A 313 -12.69 -5.06 15.12
N ASN A 314 -13.08 -3.78 15.25
CA ASN A 314 -13.68 -2.99 14.15
C ASN A 314 -13.14 -1.56 14.06
N ALA A 315 -11.92 -1.30 14.55
CA ALA A 315 -11.33 0.04 14.67
C ALA A 315 -11.25 0.81 13.34
N GLY A 316 -11.23 0.11 12.20
CA GLY A 316 -11.16 0.71 10.85
C GLY A 316 -12.45 0.66 10.02
N GLU A 317 -13.54 0.09 10.51
CA GLU A 317 -14.81 0.01 9.76
C GLU A 317 -15.93 0.79 10.47
N GLU A 318 -16.29 0.38 11.69
CA GLU A 318 -17.41 0.99 12.43
C GLU A 318 -16.97 2.21 13.27
N PHE A 319 -15.68 2.29 13.60
CA PHE A 319 -15.11 3.24 14.55
C PHE A 319 -13.92 4.04 14.01
N GLU A 320 -13.86 4.28 12.70
CA GLU A 320 -12.79 5.05 12.04
C GLU A 320 -12.55 6.41 12.71
N SER A 321 -13.62 7.12 13.09
CA SER A 321 -13.52 8.39 13.85
C SER A 321 -13.61 8.22 15.38
N GLY A 322 -13.38 7.01 15.91
CA GLY A 322 -13.56 6.67 17.31
C GLY A 322 -15.02 6.55 17.79
N ILE A 323 -15.17 6.15 19.05
CA ILE A 323 -16.45 5.98 19.73
C ILE A 323 -16.92 7.29 20.36
N ASN A 324 -18.22 7.59 20.28
CA ASN A 324 -18.81 8.70 21.03
C ASN A 324 -19.79 8.17 22.09
N THR A 325 -20.28 9.05 22.97
CA THR A 325 -21.20 8.65 24.04
C THR A 325 -22.45 7.94 23.51
N ARG A 326 -23.03 8.40 22.38
CA ARG A 326 -24.25 7.79 21.81
C ARG A 326 -23.99 6.37 21.32
N LYS A 327 -22.87 6.11 20.64
CA LYS A 327 -22.46 4.76 20.21
C LYS A 327 -22.17 3.87 21.42
N TYR A 328 -21.47 4.39 22.44
CA TYR A 328 -21.22 3.64 23.67
C TYR A 328 -22.52 3.21 24.35
N GLN A 329 -23.49 4.13 24.49
CA GLN A 329 -24.82 3.82 25.05
C GLN A 329 -25.51 2.67 24.32
N ALA A 330 -25.47 2.68 22.98
CA ALA A 330 -26.11 1.64 22.17
C ALA A 330 -25.43 0.26 22.37
N LEU A 331 -24.10 0.23 22.39
CA LEU A 331 -23.32 -1.02 22.53
C LEU A 331 -23.41 -1.63 23.93
N ALA A 332 -23.29 -0.79 24.96
CA ALA A 332 -23.32 -1.20 26.36
C ALA A 332 -24.75 -1.31 26.92
N LYS A 333 -25.76 -0.79 26.20
CA LYS A 333 -27.18 -0.71 26.63
C LYS A 333 -27.35 -0.01 27.98
N VAL A 334 -26.74 1.17 28.12
CA VAL A 334 -26.74 1.97 29.36
C VAL A 334 -27.24 3.40 29.16
N SER A 335 -27.55 4.07 30.27
CA SER A 335 -27.93 5.48 30.27
C SER A 335 -26.80 6.39 29.76
N LYS A 336 -27.13 7.61 29.32
CA LYS A 336 -26.13 8.59 28.86
C LYS A 336 -25.13 8.94 29.95
N ALA A 337 -25.62 9.14 31.17
CA ALA A 337 -24.78 9.44 32.33
C ALA A 337 -23.79 8.31 32.63
N THR A 338 -24.23 7.06 32.53
CA THR A 338 -23.36 5.87 32.69
C THR A 338 -22.33 5.79 31.57
N ALA A 339 -22.73 6.01 30.30
CA ALA A 339 -21.80 5.98 29.17
C ALA A 339 -20.71 7.06 29.26
N THR A 340 -21.07 8.29 29.65
CA THR A 340 -20.09 9.36 29.87
C THR A 340 -19.12 9.01 31.01
N ARG A 341 -19.62 8.44 32.11
CA ARG A 341 -18.77 8.02 33.23
C ARG A 341 -17.83 6.88 32.83
N ASP A 342 -18.34 5.86 32.13
CA ASP A 342 -17.54 4.74 31.67
C ASP A 342 -16.46 5.17 30.67
N LEU A 343 -16.77 6.09 29.74
CA LEU A 343 -15.80 6.64 28.79
C LEU A 343 -14.69 7.42 29.50
N ALA A 344 -15.05 8.25 30.48
CA ALA A 344 -14.07 8.98 31.30
C ALA A 344 -13.18 8.01 32.12
N ASP A 345 -13.78 6.99 32.74
CA ASP A 345 -13.07 5.95 33.49
C ASP A 345 -12.13 5.12 32.58
N LEU A 346 -12.55 4.83 31.34
CA LEU A 346 -11.69 4.16 30.35
C LEU A 346 -10.52 5.03 29.89
N VAL A 347 -10.70 6.35 29.82
CA VAL A 347 -9.61 7.30 29.55
C VAL A 347 -8.65 7.37 30.73
N GLU A 348 -9.15 7.47 31.96
CA GLU A 348 -8.33 7.49 33.18
C GLU A 348 -7.52 6.20 33.33
N LYS A 349 -8.10 5.06 32.97
CA LYS A 349 -7.42 3.75 32.94
C LYS A 349 -6.44 3.58 31.78
N GLY A 350 -6.33 4.56 30.90
CA GLY A 350 -5.46 4.54 29.73
C GLY A 350 -5.85 3.51 28.68
N CYS A 351 -7.13 3.08 28.65
CA CYS A 351 -7.68 2.18 27.64
C CYS A 351 -8.21 2.95 26.42
N LEU A 352 -8.61 4.20 26.60
CA LEU A 352 -9.04 5.13 25.54
C LEU A 352 -8.28 6.44 25.66
N HIS A 353 -8.27 7.23 24.58
CA HIS A 353 -7.86 8.63 24.60
C HIS A 353 -8.89 9.49 23.87
N SER A 354 -9.04 10.76 24.28
CA SER A 354 -9.94 11.69 23.59
C SER A 354 -9.37 12.07 22.22
N LEU A 355 -10.21 12.07 21.20
CA LEU A 355 -9.93 12.58 19.87
C LEU A 355 -10.36 14.05 19.75
N PRO A 356 -9.84 14.82 18.78
CA PRO A 356 -10.22 16.21 18.56
C PRO A 356 -11.76 16.35 18.41
N GLY A 357 -12.36 17.31 19.13
CA GLY A 357 -13.80 17.58 19.11
C GLY A 357 -14.37 18.01 20.47
N GLY A 358 -15.03 19.17 20.50
CA GLY A 358 -15.60 19.76 21.72
C GLY A 358 -17.07 19.43 22.00
N GLY A 359 -17.42 19.14 23.26
CA GLY A 359 -18.81 19.07 23.71
C GLY A 359 -19.58 17.83 23.23
N ARG A 360 -20.60 18.02 22.38
CA ARG A 360 -21.48 16.91 21.93
C ARG A 360 -20.85 16.04 20.84
N SER A 361 -19.73 16.48 20.25
CA SER A 361 -18.99 15.78 19.20
C SER A 361 -17.74 15.05 19.70
N THR A 362 -17.45 15.04 21.02
CA THR A 362 -16.27 14.36 21.56
C THR A 362 -16.29 12.87 21.24
N ARG A 363 -15.17 12.39 20.70
CA ARG A 363 -14.96 10.99 20.33
C ARG A 363 -13.72 10.46 21.05
N TYR A 364 -13.65 9.15 21.18
CA TYR A 364 -12.59 8.46 21.91
C TYR A 364 -11.99 7.38 21.02
N GLY A 365 -10.67 7.36 20.91
CA GLY A 365 -9.92 6.32 20.21
C GLY A 365 -9.39 5.28 21.19
N LEU A 366 -9.06 4.08 20.69
CA LEU A 366 -8.37 3.08 21.49
C LEU A 366 -6.96 3.57 21.83
N ALA A 367 -6.62 3.50 23.10
CA ALA A 367 -5.24 3.58 23.52
C ALA A 367 -4.61 2.19 23.31
N TYR A 368 -4.42 1.81 22.04
CA TYR A 368 -3.34 0.89 21.70
C TYR A 368 -2.08 1.42 22.35
N GLY A 369 -1.12 0.58 22.68
CA GLY A 369 0.13 1.08 23.22
C GLY A 369 0.92 1.99 22.25
N LYS A 370 0.43 3.18 21.88
CA LYS A 370 1.11 4.41 22.24
C LYS A 370 1.43 4.25 23.72
N SER A 371 2.67 3.81 23.96
CA SER A 371 3.39 4.14 25.18
C SER A 371 2.67 5.26 25.94
N ASN A 372 2.19 5.00 27.14
CA ASN A 372 1.80 6.11 28.02
C ASN A 372 3.03 6.90 28.49
N ASN A 373 4.21 6.72 27.86
CA ASN A 373 5.04 7.86 27.54
C ASN A 373 4.51 8.53 26.25
N MET A 374 3.49 9.38 26.38
CA MET A 374 3.77 10.76 25.95
C MET A 374 4.88 11.22 26.92
N ASN A 375 6.15 10.94 26.62
CA ASN A 375 6.95 11.92 25.88
C ASN A 375 8.30 11.37 25.38
N THR A 376 8.42 10.07 25.06
CA THR A 376 9.76 9.54 24.71
C THR A 376 9.73 8.72 23.43
N TYR A 377 10.23 9.32 22.35
CA TYR A 377 10.86 8.57 21.25
C TYR A 377 11.85 7.55 21.86
N PRO A 378 12.04 6.35 21.27
CA PRO A 378 12.81 5.25 21.88
C PRO A 378 14.30 5.56 22.12
N ILE A 379 14.78 6.72 21.67
CA ILE A 379 16.17 7.17 21.80
C ILE A 379 16.19 8.51 22.54
N GLY A 380 17.11 8.60 23.50
CA GLY A 380 17.36 9.78 24.32
C GLY A 380 16.50 9.88 25.58
N THR A 381 16.77 10.92 26.35
CA THR A 381 16.09 11.19 27.62
C THR A 381 15.18 12.41 27.44
N PRO A 382 13.87 12.34 27.76
CA PRO A 382 12.97 13.48 27.62
C PRO A 382 13.49 14.71 28.38
N GLY A 383 13.41 15.88 27.74
CA GLY A 383 13.96 17.13 28.28
C GLY A 383 15.48 17.31 28.07
N THR A 384 16.18 16.31 27.56
CA THR A 384 17.63 16.37 27.29
C THR A 384 17.88 16.20 25.78
N PRO A 385 18.50 17.18 25.11
CA PRO A 385 18.88 17.03 23.71
C PRO A 385 19.85 15.85 23.50
N TRP A 386 19.78 15.22 22.34
CA TRP A 386 20.66 14.10 21.98
C TRP A 386 22.12 14.51 21.92
N GLY A 387 22.98 13.73 22.58
CA GLY A 387 24.42 13.74 22.38
C GLY A 387 24.85 12.85 21.22
N GLU A 388 26.17 12.62 21.12
CA GLU A 388 26.75 11.76 20.08
C GLU A 388 26.28 10.30 20.21
N ALA A 389 26.09 9.81 21.43
CA ALA A 389 25.67 8.43 21.68
C ALA A 389 24.26 8.16 21.17
N GLU A 390 23.30 9.04 21.43
CA GLU A 390 21.93 8.93 20.94
C GLU A 390 21.87 9.04 19.41
N ARG A 391 22.64 9.95 18.81
CA ARG A 391 22.73 10.06 17.34
C ARG A 391 23.32 8.81 16.71
N ALA A 392 24.36 8.24 17.32
CA ALA A 392 24.94 6.98 16.87
C ALA A 392 23.95 5.81 17.00
N GLN A 393 23.19 5.77 18.09
CA GLN A 393 22.11 4.79 18.27
C GLN A 393 21.03 4.94 17.20
N TRP A 394 20.59 6.17 16.93
CA TRP A 394 19.61 6.45 15.88
C TRP A 394 20.13 6.02 14.51
N LEU A 395 21.36 6.39 14.18
CA LEU A 395 22.00 6.01 12.92
C LEU A 395 22.09 4.48 12.76
N ALA A 396 22.41 3.76 13.85
CA ALA A 396 22.51 2.31 13.86
C ALA A 396 21.19 1.58 13.61
N LEU A 397 20.04 2.21 13.86
CA LEU A 397 18.72 1.66 13.52
C LEU A 397 18.37 1.82 12.04
N GLN A 398 19.06 2.69 11.31
CA GLN A 398 18.72 2.97 9.92
C GLN A 398 19.13 1.80 9.03
N ARG A 399 18.20 1.37 8.18
CA ARG A 399 18.37 0.26 7.24
C ARG A 399 17.97 0.72 5.85
N ARG A 400 18.72 0.29 4.85
CA ARG A 400 18.36 0.48 3.45
C ARG A 400 17.09 -0.31 3.15
N GLN A 401 16.08 0.37 2.62
CA GLN A 401 14.76 -0.16 2.26
C GLN A 401 14.51 -0.09 0.75
N ARG A 402 15.16 0.84 0.04
CA ARG A 402 15.05 1.03 -1.41
C ARG A 402 16.38 1.39 -2.06
N SER A 403 16.43 1.54 -3.38
CA SER A 403 17.69 1.76 -4.10
C SER A 403 17.72 3.06 -4.88
N TYR A 404 18.57 4.00 -4.45
CA TYR A 404 18.89 5.23 -5.18
C TYR A 404 19.48 4.91 -6.55
N LYS A 405 20.39 3.93 -6.61
CA LYS A 405 20.98 3.47 -7.86
C LYS A 405 19.92 3.01 -8.88
N ASN A 406 19.02 2.12 -8.46
CA ASN A 406 18.08 1.48 -9.39
C ASN A 406 16.89 2.39 -9.73
N GLU A 407 16.45 3.22 -8.80
CA GLU A 407 15.22 4.02 -8.97
C GLU A 407 15.50 5.44 -9.48
N VAL A 408 16.65 6.03 -9.13
CA VAL A 408 16.98 7.42 -9.48
C VAL A 408 18.10 7.49 -10.50
N LEU A 409 19.26 6.88 -10.22
CA LEU A 409 20.40 6.96 -11.16
C LEU A 409 20.07 6.30 -12.51
N ALA A 410 19.39 5.14 -12.50
CA ALA A 410 18.95 4.48 -13.74
C ALA A 410 17.89 5.31 -14.51
N ALA A 411 17.09 6.13 -13.82
CA ALA A 411 16.17 7.06 -14.48
C ALA A 411 16.93 8.23 -15.12
N ILE A 412 17.90 8.80 -14.40
CA ILE A 412 18.77 9.87 -14.91
C ILE A 412 19.60 9.39 -16.11
N GLU A 413 20.13 8.16 -16.07
CA GLU A 413 20.92 7.58 -17.15
C GLU A 413 20.13 7.53 -18.46
N ARG A 414 18.84 7.18 -18.41
CA ARG A 414 17.95 7.18 -19.59
C ARG A 414 17.75 8.57 -20.20
N LEU A 415 17.94 9.63 -19.41
CA LEU A 415 17.73 11.02 -19.83
C LEU A 415 19.00 11.67 -20.44
N THR A 416 20.17 11.05 -20.30
CA THR A 416 21.47 11.57 -20.80
C THR A 416 21.51 11.82 -22.32
N SER A 417 20.72 11.08 -23.09
CA SER A 417 20.62 11.26 -24.55
C SER A 417 19.90 12.56 -24.92
N ARG A 418 18.99 13.05 -24.07
CA ARG A 418 18.11 14.20 -24.32
C ARG A 418 18.60 15.49 -23.64
N PHE A 419 19.21 15.37 -22.47
CA PHE A 419 19.59 16.51 -21.62
C PHE A 419 21.05 16.42 -21.18
N GLU A 420 21.56 17.50 -20.59
CA GLU A 420 22.88 17.49 -19.94
C GLU A 420 22.74 17.02 -18.49
N VAL A 421 23.62 16.10 -18.09
CA VAL A 421 23.63 15.50 -16.75
C VAL A 421 24.98 15.79 -16.11
N GLN A 422 24.96 16.38 -14.92
CA GLN A 422 26.16 16.74 -14.18
C GLN A 422 26.14 16.07 -12.79
N GLN A 423 27.23 15.38 -12.44
CA GLN A 423 27.50 15.06 -11.05
C GLN A 423 28.03 16.32 -10.36
N TYR A 424 27.29 16.87 -9.41
CA TYR A 424 27.64 18.11 -8.71
C TYR A 424 28.27 17.89 -7.33
N GLY A 425 28.28 16.64 -6.85
CA GLY A 425 28.90 16.26 -5.60
C GLY A 425 28.89 14.74 -5.38
N GLU A 426 29.39 14.32 -4.23
CA GLU A 426 29.29 12.94 -3.74
C GLU A 426 29.18 12.98 -2.23
N LEU A 427 28.21 12.24 -1.67
CA LEU A 427 28.14 11.99 -0.24
C LEU A 427 28.84 10.68 0.07
N THR A 428 29.61 10.67 1.16
CA THR A 428 30.20 9.44 1.70
C THR A 428 29.67 9.24 3.12
N VAL A 429 29.03 8.09 3.37
CA VAL A 429 28.55 7.69 4.70
C VAL A 429 29.05 6.27 4.97
N GLY A 430 30.02 6.13 5.88
CA GLY A 430 30.73 4.86 6.04
C GLY A 430 31.43 4.46 4.74
N ASP A 431 31.15 3.23 4.27
CA ASP A 431 31.68 2.70 3.00
C ASP A 431 30.77 3.01 1.78
N GLU A 432 29.60 3.61 2.01
CA GLU A 432 28.63 3.92 0.96
C GLU A 432 28.92 5.28 0.32
N ARG A 433 28.84 5.32 -1.01
CA ARG A 433 29.02 6.54 -1.82
C ARG A 433 27.77 6.83 -2.63
N PHE A 434 27.32 8.08 -2.57
CA PHE A 434 26.13 8.53 -3.28
C PHE A 434 26.50 9.72 -4.18
N PRO A 435 26.62 9.51 -5.50
CA PRO A 435 26.84 10.62 -6.42
C PRO A 435 25.59 11.51 -6.43
N LEU A 436 25.80 12.82 -6.34
CA LEU A 436 24.74 13.81 -6.41
C LEU A 436 24.61 14.32 -7.83
N MET A 437 23.43 14.14 -8.44
CA MET A 437 23.22 14.34 -9.86
C MET A 437 22.21 15.46 -10.12
N ALA A 438 22.49 16.30 -11.09
CA ALA A 438 21.57 17.30 -11.62
C ALA A 438 21.40 17.12 -13.13
N ILE A 439 20.22 17.49 -13.63
CA ILE A 439 19.87 17.48 -15.04
C ILE A 439 19.54 18.91 -15.45
N HIS A 440 20.04 19.36 -16.60
CA HIS A 440 19.64 20.65 -17.14
C HIS A 440 19.37 20.61 -18.64
N SER A 441 18.59 21.59 -19.08
CA SER A 441 18.41 21.87 -20.51
C SER A 441 19.76 22.15 -21.19
N ARG A 442 19.85 21.79 -22.47
CA ARG A 442 21.00 22.13 -23.32
C ARG A 442 20.92 23.59 -23.77
N ASP A 443 22.04 24.10 -24.28
CA ASP A 443 22.13 25.38 -24.98
C ASP A 443 21.60 26.57 -24.17
N TRP A 444 22.01 26.68 -22.90
CA TRP A 444 21.58 27.77 -22.03
C TRP A 444 21.92 29.14 -22.63
N ARG A 445 20.93 30.04 -22.61
CA ARG A 445 21.04 31.38 -23.19
C ARG A 445 20.97 32.44 -22.11
N GLU A 446 21.88 33.41 -22.13
CA GLU A 446 21.97 34.41 -21.05
C GLU A 446 20.68 35.23 -20.89
N GLU A 447 19.97 35.50 -21.99
CA GLU A 447 18.73 36.26 -22.01
C GLU A 447 17.51 35.53 -21.43
N LEU A 448 17.58 34.20 -21.27
CA LEU A 448 16.47 33.42 -20.74
C LEU A 448 16.54 33.35 -19.20
N PRO A 449 15.37 33.36 -18.53
CA PRO A 449 15.32 33.20 -17.08
C PRO A 449 15.73 31.78 -16.67
N VAL A 450 16.27 31.64 -15.46
CA VAL A 450 16.64 30.34 -14.89
C VAL A 450 15.49 29.80 -14.03
N VAL A 451 15.14 28.53 -14.21
CA VAL A 451 14.18 27.78 -13.39
C VAL A 451 14.93 26.70 -12.62
N LEU A 452 14.72 26.65 -11.31
CA LEU A 452 15.27 25.63 -10.44
C LEU A 452 14.14 24.73 -9.92
N VAL A 453 14.28 23.43 -10.11
CA VAL A 453 13.40 22.40 -9.53
C VAL A 453 14.24 21.52 -8.62
N THR A 454 13.84 21.40 -7.36
CA THR A 454 14.53 20.56 -6.38
C THR A 454 13.58 19.50 -5.85
N GLY A 455 14.06 18.26 -5.75
CA GLY A 455 13.30 17.14 -5.21
C GLY A 455 14.17 16.29 -4.28
N GLY A 456 13.52 15.58 -3.36
CA GLY A 456 14.22 14.71 -2.42
C GLY A 456 15.18 15.45 -1.49
N VAL A 457 14.87 16.70 -1.13
CA VAL A 457 15.54 17.39 -0.02
C VAL A 457 15.35 16.58 1.25
N HIS A 458 14.12 16.10 1.50
CA HIS A 458 13.90 14.96 2.38
C HIS A 458 13.83 13.69 1.55
N GLY A 459 14.59 12.68 1.94
CA GLY A 459 14.71 11.46 1.15
C GLY A 459 13.47 10.58 1.17
N TYR A 460 12.70 10.56 2.28
CA TYR A 460 11.49 9.74 2.38
C TYR A 460 10.38 10.17 1.42
N GLU A 461 10.39 11.44 1.03
CA GLU A 461 9.37 12.09 0.22
C GLU A 461 9.47 11.66 -1.24
N THR A 462 8.73 10.61 -1.57
CA THR A 462 8.94 9.82 -2.79
C THR A 462 8.49 10.58 -4.03
N SER A 463 7.35 11.26 -3.96
CA SER A 463 6.80 12.01 -5.08
C SER A 463 7.65 13.22 -5.43
N GLY A 464 8.37 13.81 -4.47
CA GLY A 464 9.31 14.90 -4.76
C GLY A 464 10.42 14.47 -5.72
N VAL A 465 10.97 13.26 -5.52
CA VAL A 465 12.01 12.69 -6.39
C VAL A 465 11.45 12.27 -7.74
N HIS A 466 10.41 11.44 -7.72
CA HIS A 466 9.87 10.85 -8.95
C HIS A 466 9.08 11.86 -9.78
N GLY A 467 8.43 12.84 -9.14
CA GLY A 467 7.78 13.97 -9.81
C GLY A 467 8.79 14.86 -10.53
N ALA A 468 9.96 15.15 -9.93
CA ALA A 468 11.03 15.87 -10.61
C ALA A 468 11.54 15.13 -11.86
N LEU A 469 11.78 13.81 -11.74
CA LEU A 469 12.22 12.97 -12.87
C LEU A 469 11.14 12.88 -13.95
N GLN A 470 9.88 12.69 -13.56
CA GLN A 470 8.74 12.61 -14.47
C GLN A 470 8.53 13.93 -15.22
N PHE A 471 8.71 15.08 -14.54
CA PHE A 471 8.68 16.39 -15.19
C PHE A 471 9.74 16.49 -16.28
N VAL A 472 11.00 16.11 -15.99
CA VAL A 472 12.07 16.15 -16.99
C VAL A 472 11.75 15.22 -18.16
N GLU A 473 11.29 14.00 -17.88
CA GLU A 473 10.97 13.00 -18.90
C GLU A 473 9.85 13.46 -19.84
N GLN A 474 8.77 14.04 -19.29
CA GLN A 474 7.55 14.37 -20.02
C GLN A 474 7.54 15.80 -20.60
N HIS A 475 8.15 16.76 -19.89
CA HIS A 475 8.02 18.19 -20.18
C HIS A 475 9.36 18.93 -20.34
N GLY A 476 10.50 18.31 -20.04
CA GLY A 476 11.81 18.96 -20.13
C GLY A 476 12.11 19.56 -21.51
N GLU A 477 11.75 18.86 -22.59
CA GLU A 477 11.89 19.35 -23.97
C GLU A 477 10.91 20.48 -24.31
N HIS A 478 9.70 20.46 -23.76
CA HIS A 478 8.70 21.49 -24.02
C HIS A 478 9.14 22.87 -23.51
N TYR A 479 9.89 22.89 -22.41
CA TYR A 479 10.42 24.12 -21.81
C TYR A 479 11.85 24.46 -22.26
N ALA A 480 12.56 23.53 -22.90
CA ALA A 480 13.87 23.78 -23.47
C ALA A 480 13.80 24.92 -24.50
N GLY A 481 14.72 25.88 -24.39
CA GLY A 481 14.73 27.08 -25.23
C GLY A 481 13.69 28.15 -24.87
N ARG A 482 12.82 27.91 -23.88
CA ARG A 482 11.92 28.94 -23.30
C ARG A 482 12.44 29.44 -21.95
N VAL A 483 13.07 28.56 -21.19
CA VAL A 483 13.76 28.84 -19.93
C VAL A 483 15.06 28.02 -19.87
N ASN A 484 16.01 28.47 -19.08
CA ASN A 484 17.16 27.67 -18.66
C ASN A 484 16.76 26.89 -17.40
N TRP A 485 16.30 25.65 -17.53
CA TRP A 485 15.91 24.86 -16.36
C TRP A 485 17.06 23.96 -15.86
N LEU A 486 17.16 23.86 -14.53
CA LEU A 486 18.05 22.99 -13.76
C LEU A 486 17.21 22.18 -12.75
N VAL A 487 17.33 20.86 -12.78
CA VAL A 487 16.64 19.94 -11.88
C VAL A 487 17.63 19.14 -11.05
N ALA A 488 17.54 19.23 -9.74
CA ALA A 488 18.21 18.33 -8.79
C ALA A 488 17.16 17.36 -8.23
N PRO A 489 16.94 16.19 -8.84
CA PRO A 489 15.79 15.33 -8.53
C PRO A 489 15.90 14.63 -7.18
N CYS A 490 17.10 14.43 -6.65
CA CYS A 490 17.29 13.81 -5.34
C CYS A 490 18.52 14.40 -4.65
N VAL A 491 18.27 15.30 -3.71
CA VAL A 491 19.30 16.02 -2.95
C VAL A 491 19.88 15.14 -1.82
N SER A 492 19.04 14.28 -1.22
CA SER A 492 19.39 13.46 -0.06
C SER A 492 19.29 11.95 -0.35
N PRO A 493 20.17 11.37 -1.19
CA PRO A 493 20.08 9.98 -1.63
C PRO A 493 20.27 8.94 -0.51
N TRP A 494 21.09 9.24 0.51
CA TRP A 494 21.24 8.35 1.67
C TRP A 494 19.91 8.20 2.44
N ALA A 495 19.24 9.34 2.65
CA ALA A 495 17.95 9.41 3.32
C ALA A 495 16.85 8.80 2.45
N TYR A 496 16.97 8.91 1.12
CA TYR A 496 16.08 8.26 0.17
C TYR A 496 16.10 6.75 0.33
N GLU A 497 17.29 6.14 0.32
CA GLU A 497 17.41 4.68 0.48
C GLU A 497 16.86 4.16 1.82
N ARG A 498 16.78 4.99 2.85
CA ARG A 498 16.39 4.61 4.23
C ARG A 498 15.00 5.08 4.63
N ILE A 499 14.30 5.82 3.75
CA ILE A 499 13.00 6.45 4.04
C ILE A 499 13.13 7.36 5.28
N GLN A 500 14.04 8.31 5.20
CA GLN A 500 14.35 9.23 6.30
C GLN A 500 14.21 10.71 5.92
N ARG A 501 13.85 11.52 6.92
CA ARG A 501 13.84 12.99 6.83
C ARG A 501 15.23 13.59 7.02
N TRP A 502 16.00 13.06 7.96
CA TRP A 502 17.35 13.55 8.26
C TRP A 502 18.43 12.83 7.45
N ASN A 503 19.60 13.46 7.37
CA ASN A 503 20.81 12.79 6.90
C ASN A 503 21.44 11.92 8.01
N ALA A 504 22.55 11.26 7.68
CA ALA A 504 23.26 10.35 8.59
C ALA A 504 23.73 11.00 9.90
N ASN A 505 23.83 12.33 9.95
CA ASN A 505 24.24 13.09 11.13
C ASN A 505 23.04 13.55 11.99
N ALA A 506 21.84 13.05 11.70
CA ALA A 506 20.57 13.49 12.30
C ALA A 506 20.28 14.99 12.09
N VAL A 507 20.75 15.54 10.96
CA VAL A 507 20.51 16.93 10.54
C VAL A 507 19.38 16.95 9.51
N ASP A 508 18.47 17.92 9.64
CA ASP A 508 17.41 18.17 8.66
C ASP A 508 17.97 19.03 7.50
N PRO A 509 18.07 18.48 6.27
CA PRO A 509 18.58 19.23 5.12
C PRO A 509 17.75 20.48 4.81
N ASN A 510 16.43 20.44 5.02
CA ASN A 510 15.51 21.55 4.76
C ASN A 510 15.44 22.58 5.91
N ARG A 511 16.42 22.55 6.81
CA ARG A 511 16.75 23.61 7.77
C ARG A 511 18.21 24.05 7.68
N SER A 512 18.88 23.64 6.60
CA SER A 512 20.34 23.71 6.47
C SER A 512 20.80 24.48 5.24
N PHE A 513 19.93 25.17 4.51
CA PHE A 513 20.32 26.00 3.35
C PHE A 513 20.88 27.36 3.79
N THR A 514 22.08 27.34 4.36
CA THR A 514 22.79 28.51 4.88
C THR A 514 24.27 28.46 4.48
N ALA A 515 24.99 29.57 4.56
CA ALA A 515 26.39 29.68 4.09
C ALA A 515 27.35 28.65 4.71
N ASN A 516 27.11 28.24 5.96
CA ASN A 516 27.89 27.22 6.67
C ASN A 516 27.00 26.02 7.00
N SER A 517 26.41 25.43 5.96
CA SER A 517 25.44 24.35 6.09
C SER A 517 26.01 23.17 6.89
N PRO A 518 25.30 22.68 7.93
CA PRO A 518 25.66 21.44 8.63
C PRO A 518 25.26 20.18 7.85
N ALA A 519 24.55 20.31 6.73
CA ALA A 519 24.15 19.22 5.85
C ALA A 519 24.99 19.26 4.55
N PRO A 520 25.90 18.29 4.33
CA PRO A 520 26.68 18.24 3.10
C PRO A 520 25.83 18.21 1.83
N GLU A 521 24.64 17.64 1.89
CA GLU A 521 23.63 17.62 0.82
C GLU A 521 23.20 19.04 0.41
N SER A 522 22.79 19.84 1.39
CA SER A 522 22.37 21.23 1.18
C SER A 522 23.55 22.09 0.72
N ALA A 523 24.75 21.89 1.29
CA ALA A 523 25.96 22.60 0.88
C ALA A 523 26.31 22.33 -0.59
N ALA A 524 26.27 21.07 -1.02
CA ALA A 524 26.57 20.68 -2.40
C ALA A 524 25.56 21.30 -3.39
N LEU A 525 24.27 21.31 -3.03
CA LEU A 525 23.24 21.94 -3.86
C LEU A 525 23.42 23.47 -3.96
N MET A 526 23.75 24.14 -2.86
CA MET A 526 24.07 25.57 -2.87
C MET A 526 25.29 25.88 -3.76
N GLN A 527 26.30 25.01 -3.76
CA GLN A 527 27.48 25.15 -4.63
C GLN A 527 27.12 24.95 -6.11
N LEU A 528 26.27 23.98 -6.44
CA LEU A 528 25.75 23.80 -7.80
C LEU A 528 25.01 25.05 -8.30
N VAL A 529 24.18 25.65 -7.44
CA VAL A 529 23.32 26.78 -7.82
C VAL A 529 24.07 28.11 -7.80
N ALA A 530 25.17 28.23 -7.04
CA ALA A 530 25.92 29.48 -6.86
C ALA A 530 26.22 30.27 -8.17
N PRO A 531 26.64 29.64 -9.29
CA PRO A 531 26.94 30.37 -10.53
C PRO A 531 25.71 31.05 -11.16
N VAL A 532 24.51 30.55 -10.88
CA VAL A 532 23.25 31.00 -11.50
C VAL A 532 22.25 31.56 -10.50
N ARG A 533 22.58 31.55 -9.21
CA ARG A 533 21.74 31.93 -8.08
C ARG A 533 20.99 33.24 -8.31
N GLU A 534 21.71 34.29 -8.69
CA GLU A 534 21.15 35.64 -8.89
C GLU A 534 20.25 35.75 -10.13
N ARG A 535 20.26 34.74 -11.02
CA ARG A 535 19.47 34.66 -12.25
C ARG A 535 18.24 33.76 -12.12
N VAL A 536 18.08 33.04 -11.00
CA VAL A 536 16.92 32.17 -10.78
C VAL A 536 15.67 33.03 -10.65
N LEU A 537 14.74 32.85 -11.59
CA LEU A 537 13.44 33.53 -11.59
C LEU A 537 12.40 32.74 -10.78
N LEU A 538 12.43 31.42 -10.93
CA LEU A 538 11.50 30.48 -10.31
C LEU A 538 12.30 29.38 -9.59
N HIS A 539 11.99 29.14 -8.33
CA HIS A 539 12.45 27.97 -7.59
C HIS A 539 11.26 27.23 -6.98
N ILE A 540 10.96 26.05 -7.50
CA ILE A 540 9.97 25.15 -6.91
C ILE A 540 10.65 23.95 -6.25
N ASP A 541 10.31 23.72 -4.99
CA ASP A 541 10.87 22.65 -4.17
C ASP A 541 9.79 21.61 -3.87
N LEU A 542 10.03 20.36 -4.22
CA LEU A 542 9.01 19.32 -4.26
C LEU A 542 9.03 18.49 -2.98
N HIS A 543 8.00 18.64 -2.15
CA HIS A 543 7.84 17.95 -0.88
C HIS A 543 6.51 17.17 -0.79
N GLU A 544 6.42 16.32 0.22
CA GLU A 544 5.18 15.67 0.64
C GLU A 544 5.10 15.57 2.17
N THR A 545 3.90 15.71 2.70
CA THR A 545 3.60 15.50 4.12
C THR A 545 2.99 14.11 4.28
N THR A 546 3.51 13.28 5.18
CA THR A 546 3.06 11.87 5.32
C THR A 546 2.54 11.59 6.73
N ASP A 547 1.85 10.46 6.91
CA ASP A 547 1.51 9.93 8.24
C ASP A 547 2.76 9.65 9.09
N THR A 548 3.92 9.42 8.45
CA THR A 548 5.21 9.23 9.12
C THR A 548 5.81 10.51 9.68
N ASP A 549 5.39 11.70 9.22
CA ASP A 549 5.74 12.95 9.89
C ASP A 549 5.22 12.97 11.33
N GLU A 550 3.98 12.55 11.54
CA GLU A 550 3.35 12.55 12.85
C GLU A 550 3.74 11.35 13.71
N SER A 551 3.94 10.19 13.09
CA SER A 551 4.23 8.94 13.83
C SER A 551 5.72 8.69 14.10
N GLU A 552 6.62 9.23 13.28
CA GLU A 552 8.07 8.97 13.37
C GLU A 552 8.89 10.27 13.47
N PHE A 553 8.80 11.18 12.49
CA PHE A 553 9.77 12.27 12.34
C PHE A 553 9.60 13.42 13.35
N ARG A 554 8.38 13.91 13.59
CA ARG A 554 8.13 14.96 14.59
C ARG A 554 8.38 14.46 16.02
N PRO A 555 8.01 13.23 16.40
CA PRO A 555 8.44 12.64 17.67
C PRO A 555 9.96 12.52 17.81
N ALA A 556 10.65 12.05 16.75
CA ALA A 556 12.11 11.99 16.74
C ALA A 556 12.73 13.36 16.94
N LEU A 557 12.24 14.38 16.23
CA LEU A 557 12.70 15.77 16.32
C LEU A 557 12.55 16.32 17.73
N ALA A 558 11.38 16.13 18.33
CA ALA A 558 11.12 16.56 19.69
C ALA A 558 12.11 15.92 20.68
N ALA A 559 12.34 14.61 20.57
CA ALA A 559 13.30 13.90 21.41
C ALA A 559 14.75 14.36 21.18
N ARG A 560 15.16 14.52 19.91
CA ARG A 560 16.49 15.01 19.53
C ARG A 560 16.78 16.38 20.13
N ASP A 561 15.80 17.26 20.09
CA ASP A 561 15.91 18.64 20.59
C ASP A 561 15.63 18.76 22.10
N GLY A 562 15.30 17.67 22.78
CA GLY A 562 14.92 17.68 24.20
C GLY A 562 13.62 18.43 24.48
N LYS A 563 12.73 18.57 23.48
CA LYS A 563 11.46 19.28 23.56
C LYS A 563 10.30 18.30 23.71
N PRO A 564 9.17 18.73 24.33
CA PRO A 564 7.96 17.91 24.31
C PRO A 564 7.41 17.82 22.88
N PHE A 565 7.04 16.61 22.47
CA PHE A 565 6.30 16.43 21.22
C PHE A 565 4.85 16.87 21.43
N THR A 566 4.38 17.79 20.59
CA THR A 566 2.97 18.18 20.55
C THR A 566 2.40 17.66 19.24
N PRO A 567 1.45 16.70 19.29
CA PRO A 567 0.78 16.22 18.10
C PRO A 567 0.13 17.36 17.31
N CYS A 568 0.33 17.38 15.99
CA CYS A 568 -0.41 18.24 15.09
C CYS A 568 -0.92 17.40 13.91
N GLY A 569 -2.17 17.59 13.51
CA GLY A 569 -2.79 16.76 12.48
C GLY A 569 -1.99 16.74 11.16
N ILE A 570 -2.24 15.72 10.35
CA ILE A 570 -1.78 15.68 8.96
C ILE A 570 -2.89 16.28 8.08
N PRO A 571 -2.59 17.31 7.27
CA PRO A 571 -3.58 17.88 6.35
C PRO A 571 -3.95 16.88 5.25
N ASP A 572 -5.25 16.62 5.07
CA ASP A 572 -5.74 15.71 4.03
C ASP A 572 -5.83 16.41 2.67
N GLY A 573 -4.69 16.47 1.96
CA GLY A 573 -4.63 16.94 0.57
C GLY A 573 -3.35 17.69 0.24
N PHE A 574 -3.25 18.16 -0.99
CA PHE A 574 -2.15 18.98 -1.47
C PHE A 574 -2.22 20.40 -0.91
N TYR A 575 -1.09 20.98 -0.51
CA TYR A 575 -0.99 22.41 -0.22
C TYR A 575 0.38 22.98 -0.63
N LEU A 576 0.53 24.30 -0.53
CA LEU A 576 1.75 25.03 -0.83
C LEU A 576 2.24 25.82 0.37
N VAL A 577 3.56 26.00 0.45
CA VAL A 577 4.22 26.92 1.37
C VAL A 577 4.82 28.07 0.56
N ASP A 578 4.24 29.26 0.71
CA ASP A 578 4.73 30.53 0.14
C ASP A 578 5.77 31.19 1.08
N ASP A 579 6.51 32.16 0.54
CA ASP A 579 7.47 32.96 1.30
C ASP A 579 6.79 34.15 1.97
N SER A 580 6.71 34.14 3.30
CA SER A 580 6.09 35.25 4.03
C SER A 580 6.88 36.56 3.90
N GLU A 581 8.16 36.51 3.51
CA GLU A 581 8.99 37.71 3.29
C GLU A 581 8.81 38.29 1.87
N ASN A 582 8.29 37.51 0.93
CA ASN A 582 8.03 37.93 -0.46
C ASN A 582 6.85 37.14 -1.07
N PRO A 583 5.63 37.27 -0.52
CA PRO A 583 4.51 36.42 -0.94
C PRO A 583 4.11 36.69 -2.38
N GLN A 584 3.73 35.65 -3.11
CA GLN A 584 3.23 35.73 -4.49
C GLN A 584 1.85 35.06 -4.62
N PRO A 585 0.77 35.64 -4.04
CA PRO A 585 -0.52 34.94 -3.93
C PRO A 585 -1.12 34.49 -5.27
N ALA A 586 -1.01 35.31 -6.32
CA ALA A 586 -1.53 34.99 -7.65
C ALA A 586 -0.75 33.83 -8.32
N PHE A 587 0.55 33.72 -8.04
CA PHE A 587 1.38 32.60 -8.47
C PHE A 587 0.97 31.31 -7.73
N GLN A 588 0.86 31.36 -6.40
CA GLN A 588 0.44 30.19 -5.60
C GLN A 588 -0.93 29.68 -6.03
N GLN A 589 -1.91 30.59 -6.24
CA GLN A 589 -3.25 30.19 -6.69
C GLN A 589 -3.27 29.62 -8.11
N ALA A 590 -2.38 30.05 -9.00
CA ALA A 590 -2.26 29.44 -10.33
C ALA A 590 -1.76 27.98 -10.24
N VAL A 591 -0.81 27.72 -9.33
CA VAL A 591 -0.31 26.37 -9.05
C VAL A 591 -1.42 25.51 -8.43
N ILE A 592 -2.13 26.00 -7.41
CA ILE A 592 -3.27 25.30 -6.78
C ILE A 592 -4.33 24.95 -7.83
N ALA A 593 -4.74 25.90 -8.68
CA ALA A 593 -5.78 25.67 -9.69
C ALA A 593 -5.38 24.63 -10.76
N ALA A 594 -4.08 24.43 -11.00
CA ALA A 594 -3.60 23.37 -11.87
C ALA A 594 -3.62 22.01 -11.15
N VAL A 595 -3.15 21.96 -9.90
CA VAL A 595 -3.04 20.73 -9.12
C VAL A 595 -4.39 20.19 -8.67
N GLU A 596 -5.38 21.06 -8.40
CA GLU A 596 -6.74 20.68 -8.01
C GLU A 596 -7.45 19.82 -9.07
N LYS A 597 -6.99 19.86 -10.33
CA LYS A 597 -7.49 19.01 -11.41
C LYS A 597 -6.96 17.57 -11.34
N VAL A 598 -5.91 17.33 -10.55
CA VAL A 598 -5.17 16.07 -10.45
C VAL A 598 -5.40 15.39 -9.09
N THR A 599 -5.36 16.16 -8.01
CA THR A 599 -5.56 15.70 -6.64
C THR A 599 -6.34 16.73 -5.82
N HIS A 600 -6.89 16.33 -4.67
CA HIS A 600 -7.61 17.25 -3.80
C HIS A 600 -6.67 18.16 -3.00
N ILE A 601 -7.12 19.38 -2.75
CA ILE A 601 -6.40 20.40 -1.97
C ILE A 601 -6.74 20.24 -0.49
N ALA A 602 -5.74 20.41 0.38
CA ALA A 602 -5.92 20.31 1.82
C ALA A 602 -6.88 21.40 2.34
N PRO A 603 -7.92 21.04 3.11
CA PRO A 603 -8.74 22.02 3.79
C PRO A 603 -7.98 22.59 5.00
N ALA A 604 -8.33 23.83 5.37
CA ALA A 604 -7.95 24.38 6.67
C ALA A 604 -8.64 23.60 7.81
N ASP A 605 -7.99 23.52 8.96
CA ASP A 605 -8.59 22.98 10.18
C ASP A 605 -9.62 23.95 10.79
N ASP A 606 -10.20 23.57 11.94
CA ASP A 606 -11.20 24.38 12.66
C ASP A 606 -10.65 25.74 13.14
N GLN A 607 -9.33 25.94 13.15
CA GLN A 607 -8.67 27.19 13.49
C GLN A 607 -8.35 28.05 12.26
N GLY A 608 -8.63 27.54 11.04
CA GLY A 608 -8.23 28.19 9.80
C GLY A 608 -6.75 28.00 9.48
N GLU A 609 -6.14 26.93 9.99
CA GLU A 609 -4.71 26.65 9.87
C GLU A 609 -4.43 25.35 9.11
N ILE A 610 -3.22 25.21 8.57
CA ILE A 610 -2.63 23.94 8.13
C ILE A 610 -1.30 23.80 8.89
N ILE A 611 -1.13 22.70 9.64
CA ILE A 611 0.06 22.43 10.46
C ILE A 611 0.40 23.64 11.37
N GLY A 612 -0.62 24.17 12.06
CA GLY A 612 -0.47 25.31 12.98
C GLY A 612 -0.09 26.64 12.32
N SER A 613 -0.26 26.74 11.00
CA SER A 613 0.08 27.93 10.22
C SER A 613 -1.19 28.49 9.55
N PRO A 614 -1.50 29.79 9.68
CA PRO A 614 -2.70 30.36 9.09
C PRO A 614 -2.77 30.14 7.59
N VAL A 615 -3.94 29.69 7.10
CA VAL A 615 -4.21 29.55 5.67
C VAL A 615 -4.48 30.94 5.08
N VAL A 616 -3.62 31.38 4.17
CA VAL A 616 -3.71 32.72 3.54
C VAL A 616 -4.54 32.72 2.26
N ALA A 617 -4.66 31.56 1.61
CA ALA A 617 -5.51 31.30 0.46
C ALA A 617 -5.81 29.80 0.36
N ASN A 618 -6.74 29.36 -0.50
CA ASN A 618 -7.09 27.95 -0.62
C ASN A 618 -5.84 27.07 -0.84
N GLY A 619 -5.53 26.20 0.13
CA GLY A 619 -4.35 25.33 0.12
C GLY A 619 -2.99 26.03 0.21
N VAL A 620 -2.91 27.25 0.78
CA VAL A 620 -1.63 28.00 0.88
C VAL A 620 -1.39 28.48 2.31
N ILE A 621 -0.22 28.16 2.85
CA ILE A 621 0.35 28.73 4.08
C ILE A 621 1.65 29.48 3.75
N GLU A 622 2.17 30.25 4.70
CA GLU A 622 3.41 31.02 4.50
C GLU A 622 4.44 30.74 5.60
N TYR A 623 5.71 30.60 5.20
CA TYR A 623 6.86 30.56 6.10
C TYR A 623 7.96 31.53 5.65
N PRO A 624 8.77 32.07 6.58
CA PRO A 624 9.92 32.88 6.20
C PRO A 624 11.05 31.96 5.69
N LEU A 625 11.03 31.67 4.39
CA LEU A 625 11.81 30.57 3.81
C LEU A 625 13.31 30.72 4.03
N THR A 626 13.82 31.94 3.81
CA THR A 626 15.24 32.27 3.98
C THR A 626 15.65 32.17 5.45
N ALA A 627 14.87 32.74 6.36
CA ALA A 627 15.19 32.78 7.78
C ALA A 627 15.22 31.39 8.43
N LEU A 628 14.39 30.46 7.93
CA LEU A 628 14.34 29.08 8.40
C LEU A 628 15.34 28.15 7.70
N GLY A 629 16.10 28.64 6.73
CA GLY A 629 17.06 27.83 5.97
C GLY A 629 16.39 26.73 5.13
N LEU A 630 15.18 27.00 4.63
CA LEU A 630 14.45 26.13 3.70
C LEU A 630 15.08 26.19 2.30
N CYS A 631 14.98 25.11 1.54
CA CYS A 631 15.56 24.94 0.20
C CYS A 631 15.15 26.06 -0.75
N ALA A 632 13.83 26.30 -0.89
CA ALA A 632 13.28 27.38 -1.71
C ALA A 632 13.80 28.79 -1.32
N GLY A 633 14.31 28.96 -0.10
CA GLY A 633 14.92 30.21 0.39
C GLY A 633 16.39 30.42 -0.03
N MET A 634 17.05 29.43 -0.63
CA MET A 634 18.49 29.56 -0.96
C MET A 634 18.76 30.54 -2.12
N THR A 635 17.75 30.82 -2.94
CA THR A 635 17.82 31.72 -4.10
C THR A 635 16.99 33.00 -3.87
N PRO A 636 17.36 34.12 -4.51
CA PRO A 636 16.54 35.34 -4.51
C PRO A 636 15.34 35.26 -5.49
N ALA A 637 14.92 34.05 -5.91
CA ALA A 637 13.89 33.86 -6.92
C ALA A 637 12.62 34.63 -6.57
N ARG A 638 12.06 35.33 -7.57
CA ARG A 638 10.81 36.09 -7.39
C ARG A 638 9.65 35.15 -7.11
N TYR A 639 9.56 34.06 -7.87
CA TYR A 639 8.55 33.03 -7.69
C TYR A 639 9.19 31.86 -6.97
N LYS A 640 8.70 31.54 -5.78
CA LYS A 640 9.18 30.38 -5.02
C LYS A 640 8.04 29.72 -4.29
N THR A 641 8.10 28.40 -4.17
CA THR A 641 7.09 27.63 -3.44
C THR A 641 7.66 26.27 -3.04
N THR A 642 7.21 25.75 -1.91
CA THR A 642 7.39 24.34 -1.56
C THR A 642 6.05 23.64 -1.69
N THR A 643 6.00 22.58 -2.49
CA THR A 643 4.79 21.77 -2.66
C THR A 643 4.66 20.75 -1.55
N GLU A 644 3.45 20.42 -1.12
CA GLU A 644 3.23 19.45 -0.06
C GLU A 644 2.11 18.51 -0.47
N VAL A 645 2.47 17.38 -1.11
CA VAL A 645 1.54 16.31 -1.47
C VAL A 645 1.17 15.47 -0.23
N TYR A 646 -0.04 14.91 -0.17
CA TYR A 646 -0.41 13.92 0.86
C TYR A 646 -0.65 12.52 0.24
N PRO A 647 0.36 11.61 0.29
CA PRO A 647 0.28 10.32 -0.38
C PRO A 647 -0.51 9.26 0.41
N ASN A 648 -0.75 9.45 1.71
CA ASN A 648 -1.46 8.47 2.54
C ASN A 648 -2.98 8.63 2.53
N SER A 649 -3.51 9.62 1.80
CA SER A 649 -4.96 9.78 1.64
C SER A 649 -5.55 8.56 0.91
N PRO A 650 -6.70 8.01 1.35
CA PRO A 650 -7.41 6.98 0.60
C PRO A 650 -7.92 7.48 -0.78
N ARG A 651 -7.84 8.79 -1.04
CA ARG A 651 -8.24 9.45 -2.29
C ARG A 651 -7.08 9.70 -3.25
N ALA A 652 -5.85 9.36 -2.86
CA ALA A 652 -4.65 9.57 -3.66
C ALA A 652 -3.96 8.23 -3.98
N THR A 653 -3.33 8.17 -5.15
CA THR A 653 -2.46 7.06 -5.59
C THR A 653 -1.04 7.59 -5.79
N ALA A 654 -0.05 6.70 -5.82
CA ALA A 654 1.35 7.09 -6.05
C ALA A 654 1.54 7.81 -7.39
N GLU A 655 0.84 7.36 -8.43
CA GLU A 655 0.83 7.98 -9.75
C GLU A 655 0.23 9.39 -9.72
N GLN A 656 -0.88 9.59 -9.00
CA GLN A 656 -1.48 10.92 -8.81
C GLN A 656 -0.55 11.86 -8.03
N CYS A 657 0.20 11.34 -7.06
CA CYS A 657 1.17 12.13 -6.29
C CYS A 657 2.28 12.68 -7.21
N ASN A 658 2.87 11.84 -8.05
CA ASN A 658 3.89 12.28 -9.01
C ASN A 658 3.28 13.26 -10.04
N ALA A 659 2.08 12.97 -10.55
CA ALA A 659 1.38 13.85 -11.49
C ALA A 659 1.04 15.22 -10.88
N ALA A 660 0.71 15.29 -9.59
CA ALA A 660 0.47 16.55 -8.89
C ALA A 660 1.75 17.41 -8.82
N GLN A 661 2.90 16.80 -8.54
CA GLN A 661 4.20 17.50 -8.57
C GLN A 661 4.51 18.03 -9.97
N VAL A 662 4.31 17.20 -11.01
CA VAL A 662 4.51 17.61 -12.42
C VAL A 662 3.59 18.77 -12.79
N ALA A 663 2.30 18.69 -12.43
CA ALA A 663 1.33 19.76 -12.68
C ALA A 663 1.74 21.06 -11.97
N ALA A 664 2.25 20.97 -10.74
CA ALA A 664 2.74 22.13 -10.00
C ALA A 664 3.94 22.79 -10.69
N VAL A 665 4.94 22.01 -11.11
CA VAL A 665 6.12 22.52 -11.83
C VAL A 665 5.74 23.19 -13.14
N CYS A 666 4.93 22.53 -13.98
CA CYS A 666 4.49 23.09 -15.26
C CYS A 666 3.70 24.40 -15.07
N ALA A 667 2.73 24.41 -14.14
CA ALA A 667 1.95 25.60 -13.85
C ALA A 667 2.80 26.76 -13.32
N ALA A 668 3.80 26.46 -12.49
CA ALA A 668 4.72 27.45 -11.98
C ALA A 668 5.56 28.09 -13.10
N ILE A 669 6.11 27.28 -14.02
CA ILE A 669 6.89 27.76 -15.15
C ILE A 669 6.01 28.58 -16.11
N ASP A 670 4.83 28.08 -16.45
CA ASP A 670 3.90 28.77 -17.35
C ASP A 670 3.45 30.12 -16.78
N TYR A 671 3.15 30.16 -15.47
CA TYR A 671 2.82 31.41 -14.81
C TYR A 671 4.00 32.38 -14.87
N ALA A 672 5.22 31.93 -14.53
CA ALA A 672 6.41 32.78 -14.55
C ALA A 672 6.63 33.37 -15.96
N LEU A 673 6.57 32.54 -17.01
CA LEU A 673 6.74 32.97 -18.41
C LEU A 673 5.65 33.93 -18.92
N ALA A 674 4.45 33.88 -18.35
CA ALA A 674 3.36 34.78 -18.72
C ALA A 674 3.52 36.20 -18.14
N GLN A 675 4.41 36.39 -17.16
CA GLN A 675 4.60 37.68 -16.49
C GLN A 675 5.67 38.53 -17.21
N PRO A 676 5.50 39.85 -17.26
CA PRO A 676 6.52 40.73 -17.83
C PRO A 676 7.79 40.71 -16.95
N HIS A 677 8.91 40.30 -17.52
CA HIS A 677 10.21 40.29 -16.84
C HIS A 677 10.95 41.62 -17.05
N PRO A 678 11.48 42.25 -15.98
CA PRO A 678 12.39 43.38 -16.16
C PRO A 678 13.65 42.88 -16.89
N GLN A 679 14.03 43.53 -17.99
CA GLN A 679 15.29 43.23 -18.66
C GLN A 679 16.46 43.40 -17.69
N PRO A 680 17.49 42.54 -17.74
CA PRO A 680 18.67 42.72 -16.91
C PRO A 680 19.25 44.11 -17.16
N ARG A 681 19.46 44.89 -16.09
CA ARG A 681 20.18 46.15 -16.18
C ARG A 681 21.57 45.83 -16.74
N LYS A 682 21.89 46.41 -17.90
CA LYS A 682 23.22 46.33 -18.53
C LYS A 682 24.32 46.84 -17.62
#